data_AF-A0A5C6MHG9-F1
#
_entry.id   AF-A0A5C6MHG9-F1
#
_cell.length_a   1.000
_cell.length_b   1.000
_cell.length_c   1.000
_cell.angle_alpha   90.00
_cell.angle_beta   90.00
_cell.angle_gamma   90.00
#
_symmetry.space_group_name_H-M   'P 1'
#
loop_
_entity.id
_entity.type
_entity.pdbx_description
1 polymer ?
#
loop_
_entity_poly.entity_id
_entity_poly.type
_entity_poly.pdbx_seq_one_letter_code
_entity_poly.pdbx_strand_id
1 'polypeptide(L)'
;MCLIPVFCWIAAIVLEDMMTRDQRGELPQTLTDLYSHFLRVQMKRKKQKYGGKRRPGKLTKADKELLLKLGRLAFEHLEKGNIMFYSEDLERCGLDVSEVSVYSGVCTEIFKREIYCFVHLSVQEFLAAVYMFHRYTRKDTAVINKFLKYLKPTPVSGFAGLFNNDPVTSLDGFLRGALIKSLKSENGHLDLFVRFLHGLSLESNQRILGGLLDQRNSHPGTIQKVLYNLKEENSYGISPDRSINIFHCLMEMKDQSVHQEIQEFLKSEKKSERRLSEIHCSALAYLLQMSEEVLDELDLEQYNTSDEGRRRLIPAVRNCRKVVLPGSFLSKSHWEVVASAMTSNPSHLRELSLSKNKSLTDADIELLSSAMMHPNCRLETLRLWDCRLSEISCGSLASALRSNPSHLRELDLSQNQLQDPGVKLLCGFLQDPLCKLETLRLSDCSLSEISCGSLASALRSNPSHLRVLDLSQNQLQDPAVKLLCGFLQDPLCKLETLRWLHSSQEPKPASLLKGQQVEQKPPAEKVLSERKWWRTMKLAKLHLSSRDRLSWSCGTRLKDCSLSETSCDSVASALKSNLSHLRVLDLSYNTLQDSGVKLLCSGLESPNCKLERLRLNYCSLSEISCGSLASALRSNPSHLRELDLSWNQLQDSGVKLLCGFLHFPNCRLETLSSFRREGHTGTTYS
;
A
#
# COMPACT_ATOMS: atom_id res chain seq x y z
N MET A 1 -2.59 -22.71 -11.54
CA MET A 1 -3.37 -23.12 -12.74
C MET A 1 -4.67 -23.82 -12.36
N CYS A 2 -4.65 -24.84 -11.48
CA CYS A 2 -5.83 -25.64 -11.17
C CYS A 2 -6.93 -24.97 -10.30
N LEU A 3 -6.79 -23.68 -10.00
CA LEU A 3 -7.85 -22.87 -9.38
C LEU A 3 -8.94 -22.48 -10.40
N ILE A 4 -8.65 -22.61 -11.70
CA ILE A 4 -9.57 -22.26 -12.79
C ILE A 4 -10.07 -23.55 -13.45
N PRO A 5 -11.38 -23.84 -13.45
CA PRO A 5 -11.93 -25.10 -13.93
C PRO A 5 -11.53 -25.48 -15.37
N VAL A 6 -11.48 -24.51 -16.28
CA VAL A 6 -11.07 -24.79 -17.68
C VAL A 6 -9.63 -25.28 -17.78
N PHE A 7 -8.73 -24.79 -16.93
CA PHE A 7 -7.33 -25.25 -16.93
C PHE A 7 -7.23 -26.67 -16.36
N CYS A 8 -8.08 -27.04 -15.39
CA CYS A 8 -8.20 -28.43 -14.93
C CYS A 8 -8.69 -29.35 -16.04
N TRP A 9 -9.71 -28.92 -16.80
CA TRP A 9 -10.25 -29.69 -17.93
C TRP A 9 -9.21 -29.92 -19.04
N ILE A 10 -8.48 -28.87 -19.42
CA ILE A 10 -7.39 -28.96 -20.41
C ILE A 10 -6.27 -29.86 -19.89
N ALA A 11 -5.84 -29.68 -18.63
CA ALA A 11 -4.82 -30.52 -18.00
C ALA A 11 -5.22 -31.99 -17.98
N ALA A 12 -6.46 -32.31 -17.60
CA ALA A 12 -6.96 -33.68 -17.59
C ALA A 12 -6.91 -34.33 -18.98
N ILE A 13 -7.36 -33.62 -20.03
CA ILE A 13 -7.30 -34.11 -21.42
C ILE A 13 -5.86 -34.41 -21.86
N VAL A 14 -4.93 -33.52 -21.52
CA VAL A 14 -3.52 -33.68 -21.88
C VAL A 14 -2.88 -34.84 -21.13
N LEU A 15 -3.10 -34.91 -19.82
CA LEU A 15 -2.57 -35.99 -18.98
C LEU A 15 -3.12 -37.36 -19.39
N GLU A 16 -4.40 -37.45 -19.73
CA GLU A 16 -5.02 -38.68 -20.25
C GLU A 16 -4.33 -39.19 -21.54
N ASP A 17 -4.07 -38.32 -22.53
CA ASP A 17 -3.34 -38.73 -23.75
C ASP A 17 -1.87 -39.07 -23.48
N MET A 18 -1.25 -38.45 -22.46
CA MET A 18 0.13 -38.73 -22.09
C MET A 18 0.27 -40.07 -21.35
N MET A 19 -0.66 -40.39 -20.44
CA MET A 19 -0.65 -41.65 -19.67
C MET A 19 -1.00 -42.87 -20.52
N THR A 20 -1.79 -42.72 -21.58
CA THR A 20 -2.16 -43.81 -22.49
C THR A 20 -1.05 -44.20 -23.47
N ARG A 21 0.05 -43.45 -23.50
CA ARG A 21 1.25 -43.78 -24.25
C ARG A 21 2.31 -44.21 -23.25
N ASP A 22 3.03 -45.30 -23.49
CA ASP A 22 4.28 -45.65 -22.77
C ASP A 22 5.42 -44.62 -22.98
N GLN A 23 5.09 -43.38 -23.33
CA GLN A 23 6.01 -42.27 -23.40
C GLN A 23 6.17 -41.69 -22.00
N ARG A 24 7.26 -42.07 -21.32
CA ARG A 24 7.86 -41.31 -20.21
C ARG A 24 8.40 -39.95 -20.72
N GLY A 25 7.58 -39.16 -21.40
CA GLY A 25 7.91 -37.79 -21.79
C GLY A 25 7.81 -36.85 -20.59
N GLU A 26 8.52 -35.72 -20.65
CA GLU A 26 8.39 -34.67 -19.64
C GLU A 26 6.96 -34.12 -19.60
N LEU A 27 6.43 -33.92 -18.39
CA LEU A 27 5.13 -33.27 -18.18
C LEU A 27 5.17 -31.81 -18.63
N PRO A 28 4.05 -31.23 -19.10
CA PRO A 28 3.97 -29.81 -19.42
C PRO A 28 4.37 -28.95 -18.22
N GLN A 29 5.34 -28.04 -18.40
CA GLN A 29 5.85 -27.18 -17.34
C GLN A 29 5.28 -25.76 -17.41
N THR A 30 4.81 -25.34 -18.58
CA THR A 30 4.23 -24.01 -18.82
C THR A 30 2.83 -24.08 -19.42
N LEU A 31 2.10 -22.95 -19.47
CA LEU A 31 0.80 -22.90 -20.16
C LEU A 31 0.98 -23.17 -21.65
N THR A 32 2.04 -22.64 -22.26
CA THR A 32 2.31 -22.89 -23.69
C THR A 32 2.57 -24.37 -23.96
N ASP A 33 3.32 -25.07 -23.08
CA ASP A 33 3.49 -26.52 -23.19
C ASP A 33 2.11 -27.20 -23.15
N LEU A 34 1.30 -26.88 -22.14
CA LEU A 34 0.00 -27.50 -21.93
C LEU A 34 -0.93 -27.30 -23.14
N TYR A 35 -1.02 -26.08 -23.66
CA TYR A 35 -1.88 -25.76 -24.82
C TYR A 35 -1.34 -26.34 -26.13
N SER A 36 -0.02 -26.43 -26.29
CA SER A 36 0.61 -27.11 -27.43
C SER A 36 0.27 -28.60 -27.44
N HIS A 37 0.34 -29.25 -26.26
CA HIS A 37 -0.11 -30.62 -26.09
C HIS A 37 -1.62 -30.77 -26.32
N PHE A 38 -2.43 -29.87 -25.77
CA PHE A 38 -3.88 -29.88 -25.94
C PHE A 38 -4.27 -29.84 -27.42
N LEU A 39 -3.72 -28.89 -28.19
CA LEU A 39 -3.99 -28.79 -29.63
C LEU A 39 -3.56 -30.07 -30.36
N ARG A 40 -2.43 -30.67 -29.97
CA ARG A 40 -1.97 -31.96 -30.50
C ARG A 40 -2.95 -33.10 -30.22
N VAL A 41 -3.53 -33.16 -29.02
CA VAL A 41 -4.56 -34.14 -28.66
C VAL A 41 -5.81 -33.93 -29.50
N GLN A 42 -6.28 -32.69 -29.67
CA GLN A 42 -7.47 -32.39 -30.50
C GLN A 42 -7.26 -32.81 -31.96
N MET A 43 -6.08 -32.53 -32.54
CA MET A 43 -5.73 -32.99 -33.88
C MET A 43 -5.74 -34.51 -34.02
N LYS A 44 -5.25 -35.24 -33.01
CA LYS A 44 -5.27 -36.71 -32.99
C LYS A 44 -6.71 -37.24 -32.93
N ARG A 45 -7.53 -36.71 -32.03
CA ARG A 45 -8.95 -37.10 -31.87
C ARG A 45 -9.74 -36.87 -33.17
N LYS A 46 -9.54 -35.72 -33.84
CA LYS A 46 -10.10 -35.46 -35.18
C LYS A 46 -9.73 -36.56 -36.17
N LYS A 47 -8.45 -36.91 -36.27
CA LYS A 47 -7.98 -37.94 -37.23
C LYS A 47 -8.54 -39.32 -36.94
N GLN A 48 -8.68 -39.69 -35.68
CA GLN A 48 -9.27 -40.97 -35.30
C GLN A 48 -10.77 -41.03 -35.65
N LYS A 49 -11.49 -39.93 -35.45
CA LYS A 49 -12.94 -39.87 -35.68
C LYS A 49 -13.33 -39.68 -37.15
N TYR A 50 -12.51 -39.00 -37.95
CA TYR A 50 -12.86 -38.59 -39.33
C TYR A 50 -11.79 -38.89 -40.40
N GLY A 51 -10.62 -39.42 -40.04
CA GLY A 51 -9.45 -39.51 -40.93
C GLY A 51 -9.21 -40.85 -41.64
N GLY A 52 -10.07 -41.86 -41.46
CA GLY A 52 -9.89 -43.21 -42.04
C GLY A 52 -8.64 -43.96 -41.58
N LYS A 53 -8.26 -45.06 -42.25
CA LYS A 53 -7.07 -45.93 -41.93
C LYS A 53 -5.70 -45.27 -42.27
N ARG A 54 -5.49 -43.99 -42.00
CA ARG A 54 -4.20 -43.31 -42.26
C ARG A 54 -3.24 -43.42 -41.07
N ARG A 55 -1.94 -43.61 -41.34
CA ARG A 55 -0.89 -43.75 -40.32
C ARG A 55 -0.87 -42.54 -39.36
N PRO A 56 -0.81 -42.77 -38.04
CA PRO A 56 -0.72 -41.72 -37.04
C PRO A 56 0.69 -41.11 -37.02
N GLY A 57 0.83 -39.79 -37.17
CA GLY A 57 2.12 -39.13 -36.89
C GLY A 57 2.31 -37.70 -37.40
N LYS A 58 2.04 -37.42 -38.70
CA LYS A 58 2.40 -36.13 -39.33
C LYS A 58 1.17 -35.29 -39.68
N LEU A 59 1.19 -33.96 -39.43
CA LEU A 59 0.14 -33.06 -39.92
C LEU A 59 0.09 -33.11 -41.44
N THR A 60 -1.11 -33.22 -42.02
CA THR A 60 -1.27 -33.02 -43.47
C THR A 60 -1.17 -31.53 -43.79
N LYS A 61 -0.86 -31.18 -45.03
CA LYS A 61 -0.83 -29.78 -45.47
C LYS A 61 -2.18 -29.09 -45.26
N ALA A 62 -3.28 -29.81 -45.52
CA ALA A 62 -4.64 -29.33 -45.29
C ALA A 62 -4.94 -29.08 -43.80
N ASP A 63 -4.52 -29.98 -42.90
CA ASP A 63 -4.70 -29.78 -41.45
C ASP A 63 -3.96 -28.52 -40.95
N LYS A 64 -2.75 -28.26 -41.46
CA LYS A 64 -1.99 -27.05 -41.13
C LYS A 64 -2.72 -25.79 -41.60
N GLU A 65 -3.17 -25.80 -42.85
CA GLU A 65 -3.87 -24.67 -43.45
C GLU A 65 -5.16 -24.33 -42.69
N LEU A 66 -5.96 -25.35 -42.34
CA LEU A 66 -7.17 -25.19 -41.55
C LEU A 66 -6.89 -24.56 -40.17
N LEU A 67 -5.86 -25.04 -39.46
CA LEU A 67 -5.47 -24.48 -38.16
C LEU A 67 -4.95 -23.05 -38.26
N LEU A 68 -4.23 -22.71 -39.33
CA LEU A 68 -3.76 -21.35 -39.56
C LEU A 68 -4.91 -20.40 -39.91
N LYS A 69 -5.93 -20.87 -40.64
CA LYS A 69 -7.17 -20.11 -40.89
C LYS A 69 -7.96 -19.89 -39.60
N LEU A 70 -8.09 -20.93 -38.74
CA LEU A 70 -8.68 -20.79 -37.41
C LEU A 70 -7.88 -19.83 -36.52
N GLY A 71 -6.56 -19.88 -36.56
CA GLY A 71 -5.70 -18.94 -35.84
C GLY A 71 -5.81 -17.50 -36.36
N ARG A 72 -6.00 -17.32 -37.67
CA ARG A 72 -6.31 -16.00 -38.26
C ARG A 72 -7.62 -15.45 -37.71
N LEU A 73 -8.69 -16.26 -37.73
CA LEU A 73 -9.98 -15.89 -37.16
C LEU A 73 -9.84 -15.53 -35.68
N ALA A 74 -9.15 -16.37 -34.91
CA ALA A 74 -8.89 -16.14 -33.49
C ALA A 74 -8.20 -14.80 -33.24
N PHE A 75 -7.16 -14.48 -34.02
CA PHE A 75 -6.43 -13.22 -33.91
C PHE A 75 -7.28 -12.00 -34.30
N GLU A 76 -8.04 -12.07 -35.40
CA GLU A 76 -8.89 -10.95 -35.85
C GLU A 76 -10.00 -10.62 -34.83
N HIS A 77 -10.57 -11.64 -34.17
CA HIS A 77 -11.56 -11.42 -33.12
C HIS A 77 -10.93 -11.02 -31.78
N LEU A 78 -9.73 -11.52 -31.48
CA LEU A 78 -8.99 -11.12 -30.28
C LEU A 78 -8.64 -9.62 -30.32
N GLU A 79 -8.14 -9.11 -31.46
CA GLU A 79 -7.80 -7.69 -31.61
C GLU A 79 -9.03 -6.78 -31.53
N LYS A 80 -10.22 -7.28 -31.89
CA LYS A 80 -11.50 -6.56 -31.77
C LYS A 80 -12.15 -6.68 -30.39
N GLY A 81 -11.66 -7.56 -29.52
CA GLY A 81 -12.32 -7.87 -28.24
C GLY A 81 -13.58 -8.74 -28.38
N ASN A 82 -13.73 -9.46 -29.49
CA ASN A 82 -14.89 -10.30 -29.77
C ASN A 82 -14.65 -11.74 -29.28
N ILE A 83 -15.63 -12.29 -28.56
CA ILE A 83 -15.65 -13.69 -28.09
C ILE A 83 -16.47 -14.58 -29.04
N MET A 84 -17.48 -14.00 -29.69
CA MET A 84 -18.40 -14.69 -30.60
C MET A 84 -18.18 -14.23 -32.04
N PHE A 85 -18.52 -15.09 -33.00
CA PHE A 85 -18.44 -14.82 -34.43
C PHE A 85 -19.50 -15.61 -35.22
N TYR A 86 -19.76 -15.21 -36.45
CA TYR A 86 -20.84 -15.76 -37.29
C TYR A 86 -20.29 -16.60 -38.46
N SER A 87 -21.18 -17.27 -39.19
CA SER A 87 -20.85 -18.04 -40.40
C SER A 87 -20.11 -17.18 -41.44
N GLU A 88 -20.47 -15.90 -41.59
CA GLU A 88 -19.81 -15.00 -42.53
C GLU A 88 -18.35 -14.70 -42.16
N ASP A 89 -18.02 -14.69 -40.86
CA ASP A 89 -16.64 -14.53 -40.40
C ASP A 89 -15.78 -15.76 -40.71
N LEU A 90 -16.38 -16.97 -40.66
CA LEU A 90 -15.76 -18.22 -41.08
C LEU A 90 -15.47 -18.20 -42.59
N GLU A 91 -16.47 -17.83 -43.39
CA GLU A 91 -16.34 -17.72 -44.84
C GLU A 91 -15.27 -16.68 -45.25
N ARG A 92 -15.23 -15.52 -44.58
CA ARG A 92 -14.18 -14.49 -44.78
C ARG A 92 -12.77 -15.00 -44.47
N CYS A 93 -12.66 -16.02 -43.60
CA CYS A 93 -11.41 -16.69 -43.30
C CYS A 93 -11.13 -17.90 -44.21
N GLY A 94 -12.03 -18.21 -45.15
CA GLY A 94 -11.97 -19.36 -46.04
C GLY A 94 -12.14 -20.69 -45.29
N LEU A 95 -12.94 -20.67 -44.22
CA LEU A 95 -13.31 -21.83 -43.40
C LEU A 95 -14.72 -22.29 -43.79
N ASP A 96 -14.87 -23.57 -44.10
CA ASP A 96 -16.18 -24.20 -44.23
C ASP A 96 -16.71 -24.58 -42.83
N VAL A 97 -17.97 -24.24 -42.55
CA VAL A 97 -18.69 -24.61 -41.33
C VAL A 97 -18.57 -26.10 -41.03
N SER A 98 -18.64 -26.94 -42.08
CA SER A 98 -18.54 -28.39 -41.93
C SER A 98 -17.16 -28.84 -41.43
N GLU A 99 -16.09 -28.11 -41.78
CA GLU A 99 -14.70 -28.38 -41.36
C GLU A 99 -14.42 -27.91 -39.92
N VAL A 100 -15.05 -26.81 -39.50
CA VAL A 100 -14.88 -26.22 -38.16
C VAL A 100 -15.57 -27.06 -37.09
N SER A 101 -16.78 -27.56 -37.38
CA SER A 101 -17.57 -28.43 -36.49
C SER A 101 -16.83 -29.73 -36.09
N VAL A 102 -15.84 -30.16 -36.89
CA VAL A 102 -15.01 -31.34 -36.62
C VAL A 102 -14.06 -31.13 -35.43
N TYR A 103 -13.71 -29.87 -35.12
CA TYR A 103 -12.87 -29.48 -33.98
C TYR A 103 -13.71 -29.01 -32.78
N SER A 104 -14.72 -29.78 -32.39
CA SER A 104 -15.59 -29.52 -31.22
C SER A 104 -14.84 -29.19 -29.91
N GLY A 105 -13.59 -29.66 -29.74
CA GLY A 105 -12.75 -29.31 -28.59
C GLY A 105 -11.98 -27.99 -28.71
N VAL A 106 -12.18 -27.22 -29.78
CA VAL A 106 -11.48 -25.96 -30.08
C VAL A 106 -12.50 -24.86 -30.41
N CYS A 107 -13.49 -25.16 -31.24
CA CYS A 107 -14.57 -24.26 -31.65
C CYS A 107 -15.92 -24.97 -31.49
N THR A 108 -16.95 -24.25 -31.03
CA THR A 108 -18.30 -24.78 -30.85
C THR A 108 -19.35 -23.82 -31.39
N GLU A 109 -20.43 -24.39 -31.92
CA GLU A 109 -21.69 -23.69 -32.18
C GLU A 109 -22.46 -23.59 -30.86
N ILE A 110 -23.04 -22.42 -30.54
CA ILE A 110 -23.77 -22.19 -29.27
C ILE A 110 -25.29 -22.15 -29.49
N PHE A 111 -25.75 -21.56 -30.58
CA PHE A 111 -27.17 -21.43 -30.89
C PHE A 111 -27.45 -22.02 -32.26
N LYS A 112 -28.65 -22.59 -32.47
CA LYS A 112 -29.19 -23.10 -33.76
C LYS A 112 -29.36 -21.99 -34.84
N ARG A 113 -28.56 -20.92 -34.78
CA ARG A 113 -28.60 -19.71 -35.60
C ARG A 113 -27.17 -19.28 -35.99
N GLU A 114 -26.30 -20.25 -36.30
CA GLU A 114 -24.99 -19.98 -36.91
C GLU A 114 -24.05 -19.06 -36.10
N ILE A 115 -24.15 -19.11 -34.76
CA ILE A 115 -23.25 -18.36 -33.86
C ILE A 115 -22.23 -19.32 -33.25
N TYR A 116 -20.96 -18.96 -33.41
CA TYR A 116 -19.81 -19.76 -33.01
C TYR A 116 -18.94 -19.04 -31.99
N CYS A 117 -18.19 -19.81 -31.21
CA CYS A 117 -17.11 -19.31 -30.37
C CYS A 117 -15.99 -20.35 -30.23
N PHE A 118 -14.83 -19.91 -29.75
CA PHE A 118 -13.86 -20.84 -29.22
C PHE A 118 -14.33 -21.38 -27.87
N VAL A 119 -14.03 -22.66 -27.58
CA VAL A 119 -14.47 -23.33 -26.34
C VAL A 119 -14.10 -22.56 -25.06
N HIS A 120 -13.03 -21.76 -25.13
CA HIS A 120 -12.65 -20.80 -24.11
C HIS A 120 -11.77 -19.68 -24.72
N LEU A 121 -11.79 -18.48 -24.13
CA LEU A 121 -10.97 -17.34 -24.57
C LEU A 121 -9.48 -17.68 -24.63
N SER A 122 -8.96 -18.45 -23.67
CA SER A 122 -7.56 -18.89 -23.68
C SER A 122 -7.19 -19.76 -24.89
N VAL A 123 -8.15 -20.50 -25.47
CA VAL A 123 -7.93 -21.28 -26.70
C VAL A 123 -7.88 -20.34 -27.90
N GLN A 124 -8.74 -19.31 -27.93
CA GLN A 124 -8.66 -18.23 -28.92
C GLN A 124 -7.31 -17.52 -28.85
N GLU A 125 -6.85 -17.12 -27.67
CA GLU A 125 -5.55 -16.46 -27.46
C GLU A 125 -4.38 -17.35 -27.89
N PHE A 126 -4.42 -18.65 -27.58
CA PHE A 126 -3.39 -19.59 -28.00
C PHE A 126 -3.32 -19.72 -29.53
N LEU A 127 -4.46 -19.91 -30.19
CA LEU A 127 -4.50 -20.02 -31.66
C LEU A 127 -4.10 -18.71 -32.35
N ALA A 128 -4.48 -17.57 -31.78
CA ALA A 128 -4.03 -16.27 -32.24
C ALA A 128 -2.49 -16.15 -32.14
N ALA A 129 -1.90 -16.60 -31.04
CA ALA A 129 -0.45 -16.61 -30.85
C ALA A 129 0.25 -17.52 -31.86
N VAL A 130 -0.28 -18.72 -32.11
CA VAL A 130 0.21 -19.65 -33.15
C VAL A 130 0.17 -18.98 -34.53
N TYR A 131 -0.93 -18.31 -34.89
CA TYR A 131 -1.05 -17.58 -36.15
C TYR A 131 -0.04 -16.44 -36.27
N MET A 132 0.07 -15.59 -35.24
CA MET A 132 0.99 -14.45 -35.26
C MET A 132 2.46 -14.89 -35.30
N PHE A 133 2.81 -15.96 -34.56
CA PHE A 133 4.15 -16.53 -34.64
C PHE A 133 4.44 -17.14 -36.01
N HIS A 134 3.46 -17.81 -36.63
CA HIS A 134 3.59 -18.30 -38.00
C HIS A 134 3.86 -17.16 -39.00
N ARG A 135 3.09 -16.07 -38.91
CA ARG A 135 3.29 -14.87 -39.74
C ARG A 135 4.68 -14.26 -39.56
N TYR A 136 5.16 -14.21 -38.32
CA TYR A 136 6.54 -13.83 -38.02
C TYR A 136 7.56 -14.74 -38.71
N THR A 137 7.43 -16.06 -38.60
CA THR A 137 8.38 -17.00 -39.23
C THR A 137 8.39 -16.91 -40.76
N ARG A 138 7.25 -16.55 -41.37
CA ARG A 138 7.10 -16.34 -42.81
C ARG A 138 7.54 -14.95 -43.30
N LYS A 139 7.97 -14.08 -42.37
CA LYS A 139 8.34 -12.68 -42.65
C LYS A 139 7.18 -11.90 -43.29
N ASP A 140 5.95 -12.16 -42.87
CA ASP A 140 4.78 -11.36 -43.28
C ASP A 140 4.78 -10.03 -42.53
N THR A 141 5.62 -9.11 -43.03
CA THR A 141 5.86 -7.81 -42.41
C THR A 141 4.59 -6.94 -42.40
N ALA A 142 3.65 -7.16 -43.33
CA ALA A 142 2.42 -6.38 -43.39
C ALA A 142 1.51 -6.66 -42.19
N VAL A 143 1.29 -7.93 -41.84
CA VAL A 143 0.47 -8.31 -40.68
C VAL A 143 1.13 -7.88 -39.38
N ILE A 144 2.45 -8.10 -39.24
CA ILE A 144 3.21 -7.73 -38.04
C ILE A 144 3.21 -6.22 -37.85
N ASN A 145 3.50 -5.46 -38.91
CA ASN A 145 3.48 -3.99 -38.85
C ASN A 145 2.09 -3.46 -38.55
N LYS A 146 1.03 -4.04 -39.12
CA LYS A 146 -0.35 -3.64 -38.81
C LYS A 146 -0.65 -3.81 -37.31
N PHE A 147 -0.26 -4.94 -36.73
CA PHE A 147 -0.43 -5.20 -35.31
C PHE A 147 0.41 -4.25 -34.44
N LEU A 148 1.65 -3.96 -34.82
CA LEU A 148 2.57 -3.11 -34.05
C LEU A 148 2.46 -1.60 -34.36
N LYS A 149 1.65 -1.18 -35.35
CA LYS A 149 1.58 0.18 -35.93
C LYS A 149 1.37 1.31 -34.91
N TYR A 150 0.75 1.01 -33.77
CA TYR A 150 0.42 1.97 -32.71
C TYR A 150 1.58 2.23 -31.74
N LEU A 151 2.78 1.70 -31.99
CA LEU A 151 3.98 1.96 -31.18
C LEU A 151 4.75 3.23 -31.58
N LYS A 152 4.19 4.12 -32.43
CA LYS A 152 4.85 5.40 -32.74
C LYS A 152 5.19 6.17 -31.45
N PRO A 153 6.39 6.77 -31.35
CA PRO A 153 6.88 7.36 -30.11
C PRO A 153 6.00 8.56 -29.72
N THR A 154 5.27 8.41 -28.61
CA THR A 154 4.69 9.56 -27.91
C THR A 154 5.79 10.30 -27.14
N PRO A 155 5.81 11.65 -27.12
CA PRO A 155 6.87 12.44 -26.47
C PRO A 155 6.98 12.23 -24.95
N VAL A 156 5.97 11.61 -24.33
CA VAL A 156 5.85 11.44 -22.87
C VAL A 156 6.64 10.26 -22.33
N SER A 157 7.30 9.50 -23.20
CA SER A 157 7.98 8.27 -22.84
C SER A 157 9.46 8.45 -23.10
N GLY A 158 10.32 8.34 -22.07
CA GLY A 158 11.78 8.34 -22.18
C GLY A 158 12.37 7.19 -23.03
N PHE A 159 11.53 6.57 -23.87
CA PHE A 159 11.82 5.43 -24.74
C PHE A 159 12.44 5.86 -26.08
N ALA A 160 12.49 7.15 -26.40
CA ALA A 160 12.95 7.67 -27.69
C ALA A 160 14.38 7.24 -28.08
N GLY A 161 15.25 6.91 -27.11
CA GLY A 161 16.66 6.55 -27.36
C GLY A 161 16.97 5.06 -27.58
N LEU A 162 16.00 4.14 -27.46
CA LEU A 162 16.25 2.69 -27.46
C LEU A 162 15.75 1.93 -28.71
N PHE A 163 15.15 2.62 -29.67
CA PHE A 163 14.60 2.02 -30.90
C PHE A 163 15.67 1.84 -31.99
N ASN A 164 16.75 1.11 -31.71
CA ASN A 164 17.80 0.86 -32.71
C ASN A 164 17.53 -0.34 -33.63
N ASN A 165 16.45 -1.10 -33.43
CA ASN A 165 16.09 -2.24 -34.29
C ASN A 165 14.63 -2.14 -34.72
N ASP A 166 14.39 -2.29 -36.02
CA ASP A 166 13.04 -2.46 -36.58
C ASP A 166 12.39 -3.71 -35.95
N PRO A 167 11.27 -3.57 -35.20
CA PRO A 167 10.64 -4.68 -34.46
C PRO A 167 10.21 -5.85 -35.37
N VAL A 168 10.20 -5.65 -36.68
CA VAL A 168 9.89 -6.68 -37.68
C VAL A 168 11.08 -7.57 -38.02
N THR A 169 12.31 -7.09 -37.80
CA THR A 169 13.53 -7.75 -38.30
C THR A 169 14.09 -8.83 -37.37
N SER A 170 13.86 -8.74 -36.06
CA SER A 170 14.40 -9.67 -35.07
C SER A 170 13.32 -10.24 -34.14
N LEU A 171 13.56 -11.45 -33.62
CA LEU A 171 12.61 -12.15 -32.75
C LEU A 171 12.41 -11.38 -31.44
N ASP A 172 13.50 -10.84 -30.89
CA ASP A 172 13.47 -10.01 -29.68
C ASP A 172 12.69 -8.70 -29.89
N GLY A 173 12.81 -8.08 -31.07
CA GLY A 173 12.03 -6.89 -31.42
C GLY A 173 10.54 -7.20 -31.53
N PHE A 174 10.18 -8.32 -32.18
CA PHE A 174 8.80 -8.76 -32.33
C PHE A 174 8.13 -9.08 -30.99
N LEU A 175 8.78 -9.92 -30.18
CA LEU A 175 8.25 -10.32 -28.87
C LEU A 175 8.13 -9.14 -27.90
N ARG A 176 9.15 -8.26 -27.88
CA ARG A 176 9.11 -7.03 -27.08
C ARG A 176 8.00 -6.08 -27.53
N GLY A 177 7.84 -5.88 -28.84
CA GLY A 177 6.76 -5.06 -29.39
C GLY A 177 5.37 -5.59 -29.02
N ALA A 178 5.17 -6.91 -29.10
CA ALA A 178 3.94 -7.56 -28.67
C ALA A 178 3.70 -7.38 -27.16
N LEU A 179 4.73 -7.54 -26.32
CA LEU A 179 4.66 -7.30 -24.88
C LEU A 179 4.24 -5.87 -24.56
N ILE A 180 4.90 -4.86 -25.15
CA ILE A 180 4.56 -3.45 -24.93
C ILE A 180 3.12 -3.16 -25.34
N LYS A 181 2.64 -3.72 -26.47
CA LYS A 181 1.23 -3.60 -26.88
C LYS A 181 0.28 -4.24 -25.85
N SER A 182 0.62 -5.40 -25.28
CA SER A 182 -0.17 -6.02 -24.21
C SER A 182 -0.20 -5.20 -22.92
N LEU A 183 0.95 -4.66 -22.50
CA LEU A 183 1.04 -3.86 -21.28
C LEU A 183 0.22 -2.56 -21.37
N LYS A 184 0.10 -1.98 -22.58
CA LYS A 184 -0.75 -0.80 -22.87
C LYS A 184 -2.24 -1.13 -23.03
N SER A 185 -2.62 -2.41 -23.05
CA SER A 185 -4.01 -2.83 -23.15
C SER A 185 -4.75 -2.54 -21.85
N GLU A 186 -5.87 -1.83 -21.93
CA GLU A 186 -6.64 -1.36 -20.77
C GLU A 186 -7.18 -2.50 -19.90
N ASN A 187 -7.82 -3.49 -20.51
CA ASN A 187 -8.41 -4.65 -19.81
C ASN A 187 -7.51 -5.89 -19.82
N GLY A 188 -6.34 -5.79 -20.45
CA GLY A 188 -5.37 -6.87 -20.48
C GLY A 188 -5.66 -8.08 -21.35
N HIS A 189 -6.62 -7.97 -22.29
CA HIS A 189 -7.02 -9.05 -23.20
C HIS A 189 -5.91 -9.65 -24.11
N LEU A 190 -4.69 -9.12 -24.08
CA LEU A 190 -3.54 -9.64 -24.86
C LEU A 190 -2.52 -10.39 -24.00
N ASP A 191 -2.73 -10.51 -22.70
CA ASP A 191 -1.72 -11.02 -21.79
C ASP A 191 -1.36 -12.47 -22.03
N LEU A 192 -2.37 -13.32 -22.07
CA LEU A 192 -2.16 -14.74 -22.25
C LEU A 192 -1.72 -15.03 -23.69
N PHE A 193 -2.21 -14.25 -24.66
CA PHE A 193 -1.67 -14.23 -26.03
C PHE A 193 -0.14 -13.95 -26.07
N VAL A 194 0.35 -12.93 -25.36
CA VAL A 194 1.80 -12.61 -25.35
C VAL A 194 2.60 -13.67 -24.58
N ARG A 195 2.06 -14.23 -23.49
CA ARG A 195 2.66 -15.38 -22.78
C ARG A 195 2.90 -16.54 -23.76
N PHE A 196 1.87 -16.89 -24.54
CA PHE A 196 1.98 -17.93 -25.55
C PHE A 196 2.99 -17.59 -26.65
N LEU A 197 3.06 -16.34 -27.14
CA LEU A 197 4.07 -15.94 -28.12
C LEU A 197 5.50 -16.17 -27.60
N HIS A 198 5.77 -15.83 -26.33
CA HIS A 198 7.07 -16.05 -25.71
C HIS A 198 7.36 -17.55 -25.55
N GLY A 199 6.40 -18.35 -25.09
CA GLY A 199 6.59 -19.80 -25.00
C GLY A 199 6.80 -20.47 -26.37
N LEU A 200 6.08 -20.04 -27.41
CA LEU A 200 6.21 -20.55 -28.79
C LEU A 200 7.56 -20.20 -29.43
N SER A 201 8.30 -19.24 -28.87
CA SER A 201 9.65 -18.90 -29.32
C SER A 201 10.68 -20.01 -29.05
N LEU A 202 10.38 -20.90 -28.09
CA LEU A 202 11.20 -22.06 -27.76
C LEU A 202 10.99 -23.20 -28.74
N GLU A 203 12.09 -23.83 -29.14
CA GLU A 203 12.06 -24.95 -30.08
C GLU A 203 11.28 -26.16 -29.53
N SER A 204 11.32 -26.39 -28.21
CA SER A 204 10.58 -27.45 -27.53
C SER A 204 9.07 -27.36 -27.78
N ASN A 205 8.48 -26.15 -27.66
CA ASN A 205 7.07 -25.90 -27.96
C ASN A 205 6.74 -26.06 -29.44
N GLN A 206 7.62 -25.58 -30.32
CA GLN A 206 7.44 -25.72 -31.78
C GLN A 206 7.46 -27.19 -32.22
N ARG A 207 8.30 -28.02 -31.60
CA ARG A 207 8.36 -29.47 -31.85
C ARG A 207 7.06 -30.18 -31.47
N ILE A 208 6.41 -29.79 -30.35
CA ILE A 208 5.13 -30.37 -29.92
C ILE A 208 4.05 -30.16 -30.98
N LEU A 209 4.03 -28.99 -31.63
CA LEU A 209 3.06 -28.63 -32.67
C LEU A 209 3.30 -29.33 -34.03
N GLY A 210 4.22 -30.30 -34.12
CA GLY A 210 4.31 -31.25 -35.24
C GLY A 210 4.57 -30.59 -36.61
N GLY A 211 5.28 -29.46 -36.62
CA GLY A 211 5.60 -28.69 -37.82
C GLY A 211 4.49 -27.75 -38.30
N LEU A 212 3.50 -27.42 -37.46
CA LEU A 212 2.56 -26.33 -37.72
C LEU A 212 3.28 -24.98 -37.87
N LEU A 213 4.31 -24.78 -37.05
CA LEU A 213 5.25 -23.66 -37.14
C LEU A 213 6.51 -24.12 -37.88
N ASP A 214 7.09 -23.25 -38.70
CA ASP A 214 8.36 -23.54 -39.36
C ASP A 214 9.45 -23.58 -38.28
N GLN A 215 10.14 -24.72 -38.14
CA GLN A 215 11.26 -24.87 -37.21
C GLN A 215 12.38 -23.94 -37.64
N ARG A 216 12.47 -22.79 -37.01
CA ARG A 216 13.64 -21.93 -37.10
C ARG A 216 14.47 -22.22 -35.87
N ASN A 217 15.73 -22.58 -36.05
CA ASN A 217 16.67 -22.67 -34.93
C ASN A 217 16.77 -21.28 -34.31
N SER A 218 15.99 -21.00 -33.26
CA SER A 218 16.16 -19.82 -32.43
C SER A 218 17.58 -19.92 -31.86
N HIS A 219 18.51 -19.12 -32.39
CA HIS A 219 19.89 -19.17 -31.93
C HIS A 219 19.92 -18.87 -30.41
N PRO A 220 20.69 -19.61 -29.61
CA PRO A 220 20.76 -19.40 -28.16
C PRO A 220 21.00 -17.92 -27.78
N GLY A 221 21.83 -17.20 -28.55
CA GLY A 221 22.07 -15.77 -28.37
C GLY A 221 20.82 -14.89 -28.55
N THR A 222 19.91 -15.25 -29.46
CA THR A 222 18.64 -14.53 -29.64
C THR A 222 17.71 -14.74 -28.44
N ILE A 223 17.61 -15.98 -27.94
CA ILE A 223 16.80 -16.28 -26.75
C ILE A 223 17.34 -15.53 -25.52
N GLN A 224 18.66 -15.51 -25.32
CA GLN A 224 19.28 -14.74 -24.24
C GLN A 224 18.95 -13.24 -24.32
N LYS A 225 18.90 -12.67 -25.54
CA LYS A 225 18.48 -11.27 -25.74
C LYS A 225 17.01 -11.04 -25.36
N VAL A 226 16.12 -11.98 -25.66
CA VAL A 226 14.71 -11.90 -25.23
C VAL A 226 14.61 -11.97 -23.70
N LEU A 227 15.34 -12.89 -23.06
CA LEU A 227 15.36 -13.02 -21.60
C LEU A 227 15.90 -11.76 -20.92
N TYR A 228 16.97 -11.18 -21.47
CA TYR A 228 17.51 -9.90 -21.00
C TYR A 228 16.48 -8.78 -21.12
N ASN A 229 15.81 -8.65 -22.27
CA ASN A 229 14.77 -7.66 -22.47
C ASN A 229 13.63 -7.80 -21.45
N LEU A 230 13.20 -9.02 -21.12
CA LEU A 230 12.16 -9.26 -20.10
C LEU A 230 12.63 -8.86 -18.69
N LYS A 231 13.89 -9.15 -18.33
CA LYS A 231 14.45 -8.85 -17.00
C LYS A 231 14.66 -7.34 -16.79
N GLU A 232 14.96 -6.62 -17.87
CA GLU A 232 15.25 -5.18 -17.86
C GLU A 232 14.09 -4.30 -18.37
N GLU A 233 12.90 -4.88 -18.63
CA GLU A 233 11.78 -4.10 -19.16
C GLU A 233 11.23 -3.13 -18.10
N ASN A 234 11.17 -1.85 -18.46
CA ASN A 234 10.58 -0.82 -17.61
C ASN A 234 9.05 -0.79 -17.80
N SER A 235 8.31 -0.65 -16.71
CA SER A 235 6.84 -0.59 -16.69
C SER A 235 6.29 0.75 -16.22
N TYR A 236 7.05 1.84 -16.31
CA TYR A 236 6.61 3.15 -15.84
C TYR A 236 5.27 3.54 -16.48
N GLY A 237 4.26 3.79 -15.64
CA GLY A 237 2.90 4.14 -16.07
C GLY A 237 2.03 2.96 -16.50
N ILE A 238 2.53 1.73 -16.46
CA ILE A 238 1.75 0.49 -16.61
C ILE A 238 1.13 0.12 -15.26
N SER A 239 -0.05 -0.50 -15.26
CA SER A 239 -0.65 -1.03 -14.03
C SER A 239 0.24 -2.13 -13.39
N PRO A 240 0.42 -2.14 -12.06
CA PRO A 240 1.21 -3.16 -11.37
C PRO A 240 0.77 -4.60 -11.66
N ASP A 241 -0.53 -4.85 -11.82
CA ASP A 241 -1.04 -6.18 -12.21
C ASP A 241 -0.49 -6.65 -13.55
N ARG A 242 -0.37 -5.70 -14.49
CA ARG A 242 0.12 -5.95 -15.83
C ARG A 242 1.64 -6.18 -15.82
N SER A 243 2.36 -5.55 -14.89
CA SER A 243 3.80 -5.77 -14.72
C SER A 243 4.13 -7.23 -14.36
N ILE A 244 3.25 -7.93 -13.62
CA ILE A 244 3.41 -9.36 -13.30
C ILE A 244 3.41 -10.20 -14.60
N ASN A 245 2.74 -9.73 -15.66
CA ASN A 245 2.76 -10.43 -16.94
C ASN A 245 4.15 -10.56 -17.55
N ILE A 246 5.07 -9.62 -17.26
CA ILE A 246 6.47 -9.70 -17.70
C ILE A 246 7.14 -10.93 -17.07
N PHE A 247 6.94 -11.13 -15.76
CA PHE A 247 7.41 -12.32 -15.05
C PHE A 247 6.77 -13.60 -15.58
N HIS A 248 5.48 -13.59 -15.91
CA HIS A 248 4.83 -14.75 -16.54
C HIS A 248 5.41 -15.09 -17.91
N CYS A 249 5.76 -14.09 -18.74
CA CYS A 249 6.43 -14.34 -20.01
C CYS A 249 7.81 -14.98 -19.81
N LEU A 250 8.56 -14.57 -18.77
CA LEU A 250 9.83 -15.20 -18.39
C LEU A 250 9.66 -16.68 -18.01
N MET A 251 8.62 -16.98 -17.22
CA MET A 251 8.27 -18.35 -16.84
C MET A 251 7.84 -19.21 -18.05
N GLU A 252 7.10 -18.66 -19.01
CA GLU A 252 6.76 -19.35 -20.26
C GLU A 252 7.99 -19.65 -21.14
N MET A 253 9.05 -18.86 -21.00
CA MET A 253 10.35 -19.13 -21.61
C MET A 253 11.20 -20.16 -20.83
N LYS A 254 10.62 -20.78 -19.79
CA LYS A 254 11.28 -21.77 -18.92
C LYS A 254 12.52 -21.23 -18.17
N ASP A 255 12.65 -19.91 -18.04
CA ASP A 255 13.65 -19.29 -17.18
C ASP A 255 13.10 -19.20 -15.75
N GLN A 256 13.70 -19.97 -14.84
CA GLN A 256 13.31 -20.04 -13.43
C GLN A 256 14.23 -19.20 -12.53
N SER A 257 15.18 -18.44 -13.09
CA SER A 257 16.26 -17.84 -12.29
C SER A 257 15.69 -16.86 -11.26
N VAL A 258 14.83 -15.95 -11.72
CA VAL A 258 14.20 -14.93 -10.86
C VAL A 258 13.29 -15.57 -9.81
N HIS A 259 12.58 -16.65 -10.15
CA HIS A 259 11.72 -17.36 -9.21
C HIS A 259 12.55 -18.01 -8.08
N GLN A 260 13.63 -18.72 -8.43
CA GLN A 260 14.54 -19.35 -7.46
C GLN A 260 15.19 -18.31 -6.56
N GLU A 261 15.69 -17.22 -7.17
CA GLU A 261 16.29 -16.09 -6.47
C GLU A 261 15.34 -15.45 -5.43
N ILE A 262 14.04 -15.32 -5.75
CA ILE A 262 13.03 -14.82 -4.81
C ILE A 262 12.69 -15.85 -3.73
N GLN A 263 12.62 -17.15 -4.05
CA GLN A 263 12.41 -18.17 -3.02
C GLN A 263 13.55 -18.19 -2.00
N GLU A 264 14.79 -18.04 -2.45
CA GLU A 264 15.95 -17.88 -1.57
C GLU A 264 15.87 -16.59 -0.75
N PHE A 265 15.46 -15.48 -1.38
CA PHE A 265 15.24 -14.21 -0.68
C PHE A 265 14.20 -14.33 0.44
N LEU A 266 13.08 -15.03 0.20
CA LEU A 266 12.01 -15.21 1.18
C LEU A 266 12.46 -16.05 2.39
N LYS A 267 13.39 -16.99 2.18
CA LYS A 267 14.01 -17.84 3.22
C LYS A 267 15.14 -17.13 4.00
N SER A 268 15.68 -16.03 3.47
CA SER A 268 16.77 -15.29 4.11
C SER A 268 16.28 -14.47 5.30
N GLU A 269 17.06 -14.48 6.39
CA GLU A 269 16.83 -13.64 7.57
C GLU A 269 17.13 -12.15 7.31
N LYS A 270 17.96 -11.85 6.28
CA LYS A 270 18.47 -10.49 5.98
C LYS A 270 17.83 -9.88 4.73
N LYS A 271 16.49 -9.80 4.72
CA LYS A 271 15.71 -9.31 3.57
C LYS A 271 16.04 -7.87 3.15
N SER A 272 16.44 -7.00 4.06
CA SER A 272 16.73 -5.59 3.77
C SER A 272 18.10 -5.34 3.12
N GLU A 273 19.03 -6.29 3.16
CA GLU A 273 20.39 -6.13 2.62
C GLU A 273 20.46 -6.39 1.10
N ARG A 274 19.63 -7.29 0.57
CA ARG A 274 19.62 -7.64 -0.85
C ARG A 274 18.79 -6.63 -1.64
N ARG A 275 19.44 -5.98 -2.62
CA ARG A 275 18.74 -5.11 -3.57
C ARG A 275 17.94 -5.95 -4.56
N LEU A 276 16.63 -5.73 -4.65
CA LEU A 276 15.74 -6.37 -5.63
C LEU A 276 15.64 -5.50 -6.88
N SER A 277 15.73 -6.12 -8.06
CA SER A 277 15.38 -5.44 -9.32
C SER A 277 13.86 -5.37 -9.52
N GLU A 278 13.41 -4.67 -10.55
CA GLU A 278 11.97 -4.51 -10.83
C GLU A 278 11.28 -5.84 -11.17
N ILE A 279 11.95 -6.73 -11.91
CA ILE A 279 11.41 -8.07 -12.22
C ILE A 279 11.35 -8.97 -10.98
N HIS A 280 12.32 -8.83 -10.07
CA HIS A 280 12.28 -9.48 -8.74
C HIS A 280 11.04 -9.05 -7.96
N CYS A 281 10.69 -7.77 -8.02
CA CYS A 281 9.49 -7.25 -7.36
C CYS A 281 8.20 -7.80 -7.98
N SER A 282 8.10 -7.90 -9.31
CA SER A 282 6.95 -8.57 -9.96
C SER A 282 6.82 -10.04 -9.56
N ALA A 283 7.94 -10.76 -9.49
CA ALA A 283 7.95 -12.16 -9.05
C ALA A 283 7.53 -12.30 -7.58
N LEU A 284 8.06 -11.44 -6.71
CA LEU A 284 7.71 -11.40 -5.30
C LEU A 284 6.23 -11.05 -5.09
N ALA A 285 5.71 -10.06 -5.81
CA ALA A 285 4.30 -9.67 -5.76
C ALA A 285 3.38 -10.84 -6.12
N TYR A 286 3.71 -11.55 -7.21
CA TYR A 286 2.99 -12.76 -7.62
C TYR A 286 3.01 -13.83 -6.53
N LEU A 287 4.18 -14.13 -5.96
CA LEU A 287 4.31 -15.18 -4.95
C LEU A 287 3.56 -14.84 -3.66
N LEU A 288 3.64 -13.59 -3.19
CA LEU A 288 2.91 -13.13 -2.01
C LEU A 288 1.39 -13.14 -2.27
N GLN A 289 0.95 -12.69 -3.44
CA GLN A 289 -0.47 -12.68 -3.81
C GLN A 289 -1.06 -14.09 -3.90
N MET A 290 -0.28 -15.06 -4.39
CA MET A 290 -0.74 -16.46 -4.58
C MET A 290 -0.49 -17.36 -3.36
N SER A 291 0.10 -16.83 -2.29
CA SER A 291 0.37 -17.58 -1.06
C SER A 291 -0.93 -17.99 -0.36
N GLU A 292 -0.98 -19.23 0.15
CA GLU A 292 -2.08 -19.68 1.01
C GLU A 292 -2.07 -18.95 2.36
N GLU A 293 -0.88 -18.57 2.83
CA GLU A 293 -0.70 -17.78 4.04
C GLU A 293 -0.87 -16.29 3.72
N VAL A 294 -1.77 -15.63 4.46
CA VAL A 294 -1.99 -14.18 4.38
C VAL A 294 -0.82 -13.47 5.06
N LEU A 295 -0.20 -12.53 4.36
CA LEU A 295 0.92 -11.74 4.89
C LEU A 295 0.44 -10.78 6.00
N ASP A 296 1.11 -10.78 7.16
CA ASP A 296 0.71 -9.88 8.25
C ASP A 296 0.94 -8.41 7.90
N GLU A 297 2.11 -8.06 7.36
CA GLU A 297 2.47 -6.70 7.00
C GLU A 297 3.25 -6.62 5.67
N LEU A 298 2.79 -5.74 4.78
CA LEU A 298 3.47 -5.34 3.56
C LEU A 298 3.90 -3.87 3.69
N ASP A 299 5.13 -3.65 4.13
CA ASP A 299 5.76 -2.33 4.18
C ASP A 299 6.73 -2.17 3.01
N LEU A 300 6.36 -1.32 2.04
CA LEU A 300 7.16 -1.13 0.83
C LEU A 300 8.52 -0.44 1.09
N GLU A 301 8.69 0.26 2.22
CA GLU A 301 9.98 0.87 2.56
C GLU A 301 11.01 -0.15 3.05
N GLN A 302 10.57 -1.32 3.53
CA GLN A 302 11.47 -2.39 4.00
C GLN A 302 12.20 -3.10 2.86
N TYR A 303 11.69 -2.99 1.63
CA TYR A 303 12.32 -3.59 0.45
C TYR A 303 13.34 -2.63 -0.17
N ASN A 304 14.59 -3.07 -0.24
CA ASN A 304 15.66 -2.35 -0.93
C ASN A 304 15.51 -2.47 -2.46
N THR A 305 14.75 -1.57 -3.07
CA THR A 305 14.50 -1.55 -4.52
C THR A 305 14.24 -0.12 -5.04
N SER A 306 14.05 0.05 -6.35
CA SER A 306 13.66 1.33 -6.94
C SER A 306 12.20 1.68 -6.62
N ASP A 307 11.78 2.93 -6.83
CA ASP A 307 10.37 3.31 -6.67
C ASP A 307 9.45 2.52 -7.61
N GLU A 308 9.92 2.19 -8.81
CA GLU A 308 9.18 1.31 -9.72
C GLU A 308 9.13 -0.14 -9.21
N GLY A 309 10.20 -0.63 -8.58
CA GLY A 309 10.17 -1.92 -7.88
C GLY A 309 9.12 -1.96 -6.78
N ARG A 310 9.02 -0.91 -5.96
CA ARG A 310 7.98 -0.78 -4.92
C ARG A 310 6.57 -0.77 -5.52
N ARG A 311 6.35 -0.04 -6.62
CA ARG A 311 5.07 -0.04 -7.34
C ARG A 311 4.67 -1.43 -7.83
N ARG A 312 5.63 -2.20 -8.34
CA ARG A 312 5.40 -3.60 -8.78
C ARG A 312 5.06 -4.55 -7.65
N LEU A 313 5.30 -4.20 -6.39
CA LEU A 313 4.90 -4.98 -5.20
C LEU A 313 3.44 -4.78 -4.81
N ILE A 314 2.78 -3.70 -5.25
CA ILE A 314 1.42 -3.35 -4.84
C ILE A 314 0.40 -4.49 -5.02
N PRO A 315 0.43 -5.34 -6.06
CA PRO A 315 -0.52 -6.46 -6.20
C PRO A 315 -0.57 -7.41 -4.99
N ALA A 316 0.53 -7.50 -4.22
CA ALA A 316 0.58 -8.29 -2.99
C ALA A 316 -0.38 -7.78 -1.90
N VAL A 317 -0.87 -6.53 -1.99
CA VAL A 317 -1.85 -5.96 -1.05
C VAL A 317 -3.13 -6.79 -0.95
N ARG A 318 -3.49 -7.54 -2.01
CA ARG A 318 -4.65 -8.43 -2.03
C ARG A 318 -4.57 -9.60 -1.04
N ASN A 319 -3.37 -9.95 -0.58
CA ASN A 319 -3.13 -11.05 0.33
C ASN A 319 -2.36 -10.61 1.60
N CYS A 320 -2.67 -9.41 2.11
CA CYS A 320 -2.08 -8.92 3.36
C CYS A 320 -3.10 -8.36 4.34
N ARG A 321 -2.75 -8.31 5.64
CA ARG A 321 -3.57 -7.71 6.70
C ARG A 321 -3.26 -6.23 6.90
N LYS A 322 -1.99 -5.84 6.80
CA LYS A 322 -1.53 -4.46 6.93
C LYS A 322 -0.69 -4.07 5.73
N VAL A 323 -0.92 -2.88 5.20
CA VAL A 323 -0.07 -2.31 4.15
C VAL A 323 0.36 -0.89 4.53
N VAL A 324 1.65 -0.62 4.30
CA VAL A 324 2.24 0.71 4.40
C VAL A 324 2.73 1.11 3.01
N LEU A 325 2.02 2.07 2.40
CA LEU A 325 2.34 2.61 1.09
C LEU A 325 2.97 4.00 1.31
N PRO A 326 4.30 4.16 1.14
CA PRO A 326 4.97 5.43 1.34
C PRO A 326 4.53 6.45 0.27
N GLY A 327 4.89 7.72 0.49
CA GLY A 327 4.63 8.86 -0.40
C GLY A 327 5.35 8.84 -1.74
N SER A 328 5.39 7.67 -2.39
CA SER A 328 5.76 7.52 -3.80
C SER A 328 4.62 7.99 -4.70
N PHE A 329 4.96 8.53 -5.86
CA PHE A 329 3.98 8.89 -6.88
C PHE A 329 3.30 7.61 -7.39
N LEU A 330 2.05 7.39 -6.99
CA LEU A 330 1.19 6.30 -7.45
C LEU A 330 0.22 6.85 -8.49
N SER A 331 0.08 6.16 -9.62
CA SER A 331 -0.95 6.52 -10.60
C SER A 331 -2.31 5.92 -10.21
N LYS A 332 -3.38 6.39 -10.86
CA LYS A 332 -4.75 5.84 -10.70
C LYS A 332 -4.80 4.30 -10.71
N SER A 333 -4.08 3.66 -11.63
CA SER A 333 -4.08 2.20 -11.73
C SER A 333 -3.45 1.49 -10.52
N HIS A 334 -2.54 2.14 -9.79
CA HIS A 334 -2.02 1.60 -8.53
C HIS A 334 -3.08 1.66 -7.44
N TRP A 335 -3.86 2.76 -7.38
CA TRP A 335 -4.96 2.90 -6.43
C TRP A 335 -6.13 1.96 -6.72
N GLU A 336 -6.41 1.66 -8.00
CA GLU A 336 -7.39 0.65 -8.39
C GLU A 336 -7.02 -0.74 -7.83
N VAL A 337 -5.72 -1.08 -7.79
CA VAL A 337 -5.26 -2.34 -7.17
C VAL A 337 -5.52 -2.33 -5.66
N VAL A 338 -5.19 -1.24 -4.97
CA VAL A 338 -5.45 -1.09 -3.51
C VAL A 338 -6.94 -1.16 -3.21
N ALA A 339 -7.77 -0.44 -3.96
CA ALA A 339 -9.23 -0.48 -3.88
C ALA A 339 -9.75 -1.91 -4.09
N SER A 340 -9.22 -2.64 -5.08
CA SER A 340 -9.63 -4.02 -5.35
C SER A 340 -9.33 -5.00 -4.19
N ALA A 341 -8.28 -4.75 -3.39
CA ALA A 341 -7.99 -5.54 -2.19
C ALA A 341 -8.97 -5.27 -1.05
N MET A 342 -9.53 -4.05 -0.98
CA MET A 342 -10.57 -3.69 -0.01
C MET A 342 -11.92 -4.30 -0.37
N THR A 343 -12.19 -4.51 -1.66
CA THR A 343 -13.46 -5.05 -2.15
C THR A 343 -13.46 -6.57 -2.40
N SER A 344 -12.28 -7.22 -2.35
CA SER A 344 -12.13 -8.66 -2.60
C SER A 344 -12.93 -9.53 -1.63
N ASN A 345 -13.19 -10.78 -2.04
CA ASN A 345 -13.84 -11.78 -1.19
C ASN A 345 -12.98 -13.05 -1.05
N PRO A 346 -12.39 -13.31 0.14
CA PRO A 346 -12.39 -12.45 1.32
C PRO A 346 -11.53 -11.18 1.10
N SER A 347 -11.83 -10.11 1.85
CA SER A 347 -10.90 -8.99 2.02
C SER A 347 -10.08 -9.24 3.27
N HIS A 348 -8.77 -9.41 3.10
CA HIS A 348 -7.83 -9.63 4.20
C HIS A 348 -7.33 -8.34 4.83
N LEU A 349 -7.38 -7.22 4.09
CA LEU A 349 -6.84 -5.95 4.53
C LEU A 349 -7.61 -5.41 5.74
N ARG A 350 -6.89 -5.07 6.79
CA ARG A 350 -7.37 -4.50 8.06
C ARG A 350 -6.73 -3.15 8.36
N GLU A 351 -5.48 -2.94 7.95
CA GLU A 351 -4.78 -1.66 8.15
C GLU A 351 -4.24 -1.11 6.83
N LEU A 352 -4.59 0.15 6.55
CA LEU A 352 -4.11 0.90 5.40
C LEU A 352 -3.42 2.18 5.88
N SER A 353 -2.11 2.26 5.70
CA SER A 353 -1.34 3.48 5.94
C SER A 353 -0.86 4.07 4.63
N LEU A 354 -1.32 5.27 4.31
CA LEU A 354 -0.88 6.09 3.17
C LEU A 354 -0.14 7.33 3.65
N SER A 355 0.36 7.29 4.89
CA SER A 355 0.95 8.44 5.57
C SER A 355 2.13 9.02 4.79
N LYS A 356 2.30 10.35 4.85
CA LYS A 356 3.25 11.15 4.06
C LYS A 356 3.04 11.08 2.54
N ASN A 357 1.88 10.65 2.06
CA ASN A 357 1.61 10.62 0.62
C ASN A 357 1.01 11.93 0.11
N LYS A 358 1.89 12.87 -0.21
CA LYS A 358 1.54 14.22 -0.73
C LYS A 358 1.10 14.23 -2.20
N SER A 359 1.09 13.06 -2.85
CA SER A 359 0.67 12.91 -4.24
C SER A 359 -0.78 12.45 -4.39
N LEU A 360 -1.45 12.12 -3.28
CA LEU A 360 -2.87 11.78 -3.26
C LEU A 360 -3.71 12.95 -3.80
N THR A 361 -4.48 12.68 -4.85
CA THR A 361 -5.47 13.62 -5.38
C THR A 361 -6.85 13.33 -4.79
N ASP A 362 -7.78 14.29 -4.92
CA ASP A 362 -9.17 14.08 -4.48
C ASP A 362 -9.82 12.87 -5.17
N ALA A 363 -9.50 12.64 -6.45
CA ALA A 363 -10.00 11.50 -7.21
C ALA A 363 -9.47 10.15 -6.67
N ASP A 364 -8.23 10.12 -6.17
CA ASP A 364 -7.66 8.92 -5.55
C ASP A 364 -8.34 8.61 -4.21
N ILE A 365 -8.60 9.65 -3.39
CA ILE A 365 -9.35 9.51 -2.14
C ILE A 365 -10.80 9.11 -2.41
N GLU A 366 -11.45 9.66 -3.43
CA GLU A 366 -12.80 9.28 -3.84
C GLU A 366 -12.88 7.81 -4.26
N LEU A 367 -11.88 7.32 -5.02
CA LEU A 367 -11.76 5.91 -5.40
C LEU A 367 -11.63 4.99 -4.17
N LEU A 368 -10.73 5.33 -3.24
CA LEU A 368 -10.54 4.56 -2.00
C LEU A 368 -11.78 4.63 -1.10
N SER A 369 -12.41 5.79 -0.99
CA SER A 369 -13.66 6.00 -0.24
C SER A 369 -14.79 5.13 -0.80
N SER A 370 -14.92 5.08 -2.13
CA SER A 370 -15.88 4.20 -2.81
C SER A 370 -15.63 2.72 -2.50
N ALA A 371 -14.36 2.30 -2.42
CA ALA A 371 -14.00 0.94 -2.02
C ALA A 371 -14.34 0.65 -0.54
N MET A 372 -14.20 1.64 0.35
CA MET A 372 -14.57 1.52 1.77
C MET A 372 -16.07 1.31 1.97
N MET A 373 -16.91 1.85 1.08
CA MET A 373 -18.36 1.65 1.09
C MET A 373 -18.80 0.23 0.73
N HIS A 374 -17.92 -0.57 0.12
CA HIS A 374 -18.24 -1.92 -0.31
C HIS A 374 -18.48 -2.86 0.90
N PRO A 375 -19.48 -3.76 0.86
CA PRO A 375 -19.82 -4.63 2.00
C PRO A 375 -18.71 -5.61 2.40
N ASN A 376 -17.78 -5.90 1.48
CA ASN A 376 -16.62 -6.74 1.78
C ASN A 376 -15.49 -5.98 2.48
N CYS A 377 -15.51 -4.64 2.51
CA CYS A 377 -14.47 -3.87 3.16
C CYS A 377 -14.53 -4.09 4.68
N ARG A 378 -13.39 -4.50 5.24
CA ARG A 378 -13.22 -4.79 6.67
C ARG A 378 -12.09 -3.96 7.28
N LEU A 379 -11.83 -2.78 6.73
CA LEU A 379 -10.73 -1.92 7.20
C LEU A 379 -11.00 -1.47 8.64
N GLU A 380 -10.04 -1.73 9.52
CA GLU A 380 -10.07 -1.39 10.95
C GLU A 380 -9.19 -0.18 11.26
N THR A 381 -8.12 0.05 10.49
CA THR A 381 -7.23 1.21 10.65
C THR A 381 -7.00 1.92 9.33
N LEU A 382 -7.21 3.24 9.32
CA LEU A 382 -6.87 4.12 8.21
C LEU A 382 -5.96 5.25 8.70
N ARG A 383 -4.76 5.34 8.12
CA ARG A 383 -3.80 6.43 8.42
C ARG A 383 -3.51 7.23 7.15
N LEU A 384 -3.90 8.51 7.18
CA LEU A 384 -3.72 9.50 6.13
C LEU A 384 -2.92 10.71 6.66
N TRP A 385 -1.97 10.47 7.56
CA TRP A 385 -1.16 11.54 8.15
C TRP A 385 -0.32 12.26 7.07
N ASP A 386 -0.32 13.61 7.06
CA ASP A 386 0.44 14.44 6.10
C ASP A 386 0.18 14.06 4.62
N CYS A 387 -1.09 13.98 4.22
CA CYS A 387 -1.54 13.61 2.88
C CYS A 387 -2.07 14.78 2.03
N ARG A 388 -2.12 16.01 2.57
CA ARG A 388 -2.70 17.20 1.94
C ARG A 388 -4.18 17.05 1.54
N LEU A 389 -4.97 16.39 2.39
CA LEU A 389 -6.41 16.22 2.15
C LEU A 389 -7.12 17.58 2.00
N SER A 390 -7.95 17.70 0.97
CA SER A 390 -8.84 18.85 0.75
C SER A 390 -10.21 18.65 1.42
N GLU A 391 -11.07 19.68 1.38
CA GLU A 391 -12.47 19.56 1.82
C GLU A 391 -13.24 18.47 1.03
N ILE A 392 -12.96 18.32 -0.27
CA ILE A 392 -13.59 17.30 -1.14
C ILE A 392 -13.18 15.89 -0.69
N SER A 393 -11.88 15.71 -0.44
CA SER A 393 -11.34 14.46 0.14
C SER A 393 -12.00 14.14 1.48
N CYS A 394 -12.16 15.13 2.36
CA CYS A 394 -12.82 14.95 3.66
C CYS A 394 -14.29 14.55 3.52
N GLY A 395 -15.02 15.19 2.59
CA GLY A 395 -16.42 14.84 2.31
C GLY A 395 -16.59 13.42 1.80
N SER A 396 -15.72 12.99 0.87
CA SER A 396 -15.71 11.63 0.34
C SER A 396 -15.45 10.60 1.44
N LEU A 397 -14.42 10.84 2.27
CA LEU A 397 -14.07 9.97 3.38
C LEU A 397 -15.21 9.90 4.42
N ALA A 398 -15.78 11.05 4.81
CA ALA A 398 -16.89 11.09 5.75
C ALA A 398 -18.12 10.33 5.22
N SER A 399 -18.42 10.44 3.93
CA SER A 399 -19.51 9.68 3.29
C SER A 399 -19.25 8.16 3.36
N ALA A 400 -18.03 7.73 3.08
CA ALA A 400 -17.65 6.33 3.14
C ALA A 400 -17.76 5.76 4.57
N LEU A 401 -17.26 6.51 5.56
CA LEU A 401 -17.32 6.10 6.97
C LEU A 401 -18.76 5.99 7.49
N ARG A 402 -19.67 6.89 7.07
CA ARG A 402 -21.11 6.75 7.39
C ARG A 402 -21.76 5.55 6.73
N SER A 403 -21.31 5.18 5.53
CA SER A 403 -21.90 4.07 4.78
C SER A 403 -21.48 2.70 5.32
N ASN A 404 -20.29 2.62 5.93
CA ASN A 404 -19.78 1.39 6.55
C ASN A 404 -19.15 1.68 7.94
N PRO A 405 -19.95 2.06 8.94
CA PRO A 405 -19.45 2.62 10.20
C PRO A 405 -18.91 1.56 11.19
N SER A 406 -19.15 0.29 10.91
CA SER A 406 -19.04 -0.78 11.91
C SER A 406 -17.65 -1.41 12.07
N HIS A 407 -16.71 -1.10 11.16
CA HIS A 407 -15.39 -1.75 11.10
C HIS A 407 -14.25 -0.88 11.61
N LEU A 408 -14.24 0.41 11.30
CA LEU A 408 -13.09 1.26 11.60
C LEU A 408 -12.94 1.49 13.12
N ARG A 409 -11.73 1.27 13.62
CA ARG A 409 -11.30 1.43 15.02
C ARG A 409 -10.30 2.56 15.20
N GLU A 410 -9.39 2.76 14.24
CA GLU A 410 -8.41 3.83 14.27
C GLU A 410 -8.48 4.68 13.00
N LEU A 411 -8.59 6.00 13.18
CA LEU A 411 -8.51 6.99 12.12
C LEU A 411 -7.46 8.05 12.48
N ASP A 412 -6.45 8.18 11.63
CA ASP A 412 -5.43 9.23 11.75
C ASP A 412 -5.45 10.14 10.53
N LEU A 413 -5.86 11.39 10.73
CA LEU A 413 -5.89 12.44 9.71
C LEU A 413 -4.95 13.60 10.06
N SER A 414 -4.01 13.39 10.98
CA SER A 414 -3.15 14.45 11.50
C SER A 414 -2.32 15.11 10.38
N GLN A 415 -1.86 16.35 10.57
CA GLN A 415 -1.12 17.15 9.59
C GLN A 415 -1.83 17.29 8.23
N ASN A 416 -3.15 17.41 8.25
CA ASN A 416 -3.94 17.78 7.07
C ASN A 416 -4.75 19.04 7.36
N GLN A 417 -4.91 19.91 6.38
CA GLN A 417 -5.62 21.18 6.53
C GLN A 417 -7.15 21.00 6.48
N LEU A 418 -7.69 20.17 7.38
CA LEU A 418 -9.12 19.81 7.42
C LEU A 418 -10.01 21.01 7.75
N GLN A 419 -9.52 21.90 8.65
CA GLN A 419 -10.27 23.03 9.20
C GLN A 419 -11.61 22.59 9.84
N ASP A 420 -12.43 23.56 10.23
CA ASP A 420 -13.72 23.28 10.87
C ASP A 420 -14.74 22.55 9.98
N PRO A 421 -14.87 22.84 8.67
CA PRO A 421 -15.80 22.11 7.80
C PRO A 421 -15.45 20.62 7.68
N GLY A 422 -14.17 20.28 7.53
CA GLY A 422 -13.72 18.90 7.41
C GLY A 422 -14.06 18.07 8.65
N VAL A 423 -13.81 18.61 9.85
CA VAL A 423 -14.16 17.93 11.11
C VAL A 423 -15.67 17.83 11.30
N LYS A 424 -16.44 18.85 10.90
CA LYS A 424 -17.90 18.82 10.98
C LYS A 424 -18.50 17.70 10.13
N LEU A 425 -17.92 17.40 8.97
CA LEU A 425 -18.34 16.27 8.13
C LEU A 425 -18.06 14.93 8.81
N LEU A 426 -16.90 14.78 9.45
CA LEU A 426 -16.53 13.57 10.23
C LEU A 426 -17.42 13.37 11.46
N CYS A 427 -17.91 14.45 12.07
CA CYS A 427 -18.81 14.38 13.22
C CYS A 427 -20.09 13.59 12.90
N GLY A 428 -20.61 13.68 11.67
CA GLY A 428 -21.77 12.88 11.25
C GLY A 428 -21.52 11.36 11.30
N PHE A 429 -20.28 10.92 11.09
CA PHE A 429 -19.89 9.51 11.29
C PHE A 429 -19.78 9.15 12.77
N LEU A 430 -19.22 10.02 13.61
CA LEU A 430 -19.13 9.79 15.05
C LEU A 430 -20.51 9.70 15.73
N GLN A 431 -21.51 10.40 15.18
CA GLN A 431 -22.90 10.38 15.63
C GLN A 431 -23.63 9.07 15.28
N ASP A 432 -23.13 8.28 14.32
CA ASP A 432 -23.76 7.04 13.90
C ASP A 432 -23.70 6.00 15.03
N PRO A 433 -24.83 5.41 15.47
CA PRO A 433 -24.86 4.48 16.59
C PRO A 433 -24.09 3.16 16.35
N LEU A 434 -23.81 2.83 15.09
CA LEU A 434 -22.99 1.67 14.71
C LEU A 434 -21.49 2.02 14.65
N CYS A 435 -21.12 3.29 14.81
CA CYS A 435 -19.74 3.74 14.84
C CYS A 435 -18.98 3.09 15.99
N LYS A 436 -17.89 2.41 15.66
CA LYS A 436 -17.05 1.64 16.59
C LYS A 436 -15.64 2.21 16.75
N LEU A 437 -15.44 3.45 16.35
CA LEU A 437 -14.14 4.13 16.38
C LEU A 437 -13.64 4.27 17.82
N GLU A 438 -12.39 3.84 18.06
CA GLU A 438 -11.73 3.84 19.36
C GLU A 438 -10.62 4.90 19.45
N THR A 439 -9.98 5.20 18.32
CA THR A 439 -8.91 6.20 18.22
C THR A 439 -9.17 7.17 17.08
N LEU A 440 -9.15 8.47 17.41
CA LEU A 440 -9.22 9.56 16.45
C LEU A 440 -8.03 10.50 16.68
N ARG A 441 -7.19 10.67 15.66
CA ARG A 441 -6.09 11.64 15.67
C ARG A 441 -6.33 12.72 14.62
N LEU A 442 -6.39 13.97 15.08
CA LEU A 442 -6.60 15.18 14.30
C LEU A 442 -5.54 16.23 14.69
N SER A 443 -4.32 15.79 14.93
CA SER A 443 -3.24 16.68 15.36
C SER A 443 -2.81 17.57 14.19
N ASP A 444 -2.54 18.86 14.44
CA ASP A 444 -2.14 19.83 13.39
C ASP A 444 -3.10 19.87 12.19
N CYS A 445 -4.41 20.05 12.47
CA CYS A 445 -5.47 20.07 11.46
C CYS A 445 -6.11 21.45 11.23
N SER A 446 -5.52 22.50 11.79
CA SER A 446 -6.06 23.88 11.78
C SER A 446 -7.47 23.98 12.38
N LEU A 447 -7.70 23.28 13.49
CA LEU A 447 -8.98 23.25 14.17
C LEU A 447 -9.20 24.49 15.05
N SER A 448 -10.45 24.95 15.14
CA SER A 448 -10.87 26.03 16.03
C SER A 448 -11.84 25.53 17.13
N GLU A 449 -12.41 26.48 17.90
CA GLU A 449 -13.51 26.22 18.84
C GLU A 449 -14.71 25.54 18.16
N ILE A 450 -15.00 25.86 16.90
CA ILE A 450 -16.14 25.30 16.15
C ILE A 450 -15.98 23.78 15.99
N SER A 451 -14.77 23.32 15.64
CA SER A 451 -14.43 21.89 15.59
C SER A 451 -14.61 21.22 16.95
N CYS A 452 -14.14 21.84 18.02
CA CYS A 452 -14.23 21.28 19.37
C CYS A 452 -15.68 21.18 19.85
N GLY A 453 -16.51 22.18 19.56
CA GLY A 453 -17.95 22.12 19.83
C GLY A 453 -18.66 21.02 19.03
N SER A 454 -18.30 20.86 17.76
CA SER A 454 -18.86 19.81 16.90
C SER A 454 -18.48 18.41 17.39
N LEU A 455 -17.21 18.20 17.75
CA LEU A 455 -16.73 16.96 18.34
C LEU A 455 -17.41 16.67 19.68
N ALA A 456 -17.47 17.65 20.58
CA ALA A 456 -18.13 17.48 21.87
C ALA A 456 -19.62 17.14 21.71
N SER A 457 -20.31 17.72 20.73
CA SER A 457 -21.71 17.38 20.41
C SER A 457 -21.84 15.95 19.89
N ALA A 458 -21.01 15.56 18.92
CA ALA A 458 -21.03 14.23 18.33
C ALA A 458 -20.72 13.10 19.33
N LEU A 459 -19.75 13.33 20.22
CA LEU A 459 -19.36 12.36 21.24
C LEU A 459 -20.39 12.24 22.39
N ARG A 460 -21.25 13.25 22.61
CA ARG A 460 -22.40 13.15 23.53
C ARG A 460 -23.55 12.36 22.92
N SER A 461 -23.85 12.57 21.63
CA SER A 461 -25.01 11.96 20.99
C SER A 461 -24.88 10.45 20.80
N ASN A 462 -23.66 9.95 20.64
CA ASN A 462 -23.37 8.54 20.66
C ASN A 462 -22.32 8.30 21.75
N PRO A 463 -22.62 7.56 22.84
CA PRO A 463 -21.69 7.11 23.88
C PRO A 463 -20.47 6.37 23.33
N SER A 464 -19.60 7.15 22.70
CA SER A 464 -18.69 6.69 21.68
C SER A 464 -17.79 5.58 22.23
N HIS A 465 -17.41 4.64 21.36
CA HIS A 465 -16.33 3.72 21.65
C HIS A 465 -14.96 4.42 21.75
N LEU A 466 -14.94 5.75 21.57
CA LEU A 466 -13.73 6.55 21.50
C LEU A 466 -13.02 6.57 22.86
N ARG A 467 -11.82 6.00 22.87
CA ARG A 467 -10.91 5.94 24.01
C ARG A 467 -9.77 6.94 23.87
N VAL A 468 -9.35 7.24 22.64
CA VAL A 468 -8.22 8.11 22.36
C VAL A 468 -8.64 9.24 21.43
N LEU A 469 -8.44 10.47 21.89
CA LEU A 469 -8.63 11.68 21.10
C LEU A 469 -7.33 12.52 21.15
N ASP A 470 -6.70 12.68 20.00
CA ASP A 470 -5.51 13.52 19.84
C ASP A 470 -5.84 14.78 19.03
N LEU A 471 -5.83 15.93 19.71
CA LEU A 471 -6.06 17.26 19.12
C LEU A 471 -4.82 18.15 19.22
N SER A 472 -3.66 17.55 19.49
CA SER A 472 -2.41 18.28 19.66
C SER A 472 -2.04 19.12 18.43
N GLN A 473 -1.21 20.15 18.61
CA GLN A 473 -0.75 21.05 17.56
C GLN A 473 -1.85 21.83 16.83
N ASN A 474 -3.08 21.85 17.35
CA ASN A 474 -4.11 22.80 16.91
C ASN A 474 -4.05 24.05 17.80
N GLN A 475 -4.26 25.24 17.22
CA GLN A 475 -4.21 26.53 17.94
C GLN A 475 -5.49 26.76 18.78
N LEU A 476 -5.84 25.79 19.63
CA LEU A 476 -7.05 25.79 20.45
C LEU A 476 -6.87 26.71 21.67
N GLN A 477 -7.88 27.54 21.92
CA GLN A 477 -7.95 28.47 23.05
C GLN A 477 -8.93 27.96 24.13
N ASP A 478 -9.03 28.68 25.24
CA ASP A 478 -9.83 28.26 26.41
C ASP A 478 -11.29 27.85 26.13
N PRO A 479 -12.06 28.56 25.26
CA PRO A 479 -13.42 28.16 24.95
C PRO A 479 -13.52 26.74 24.37
N ALA A 480 -12.54 26.37 23.53
CA ALA A 480 -12.48 25.05 22.91
C ALA A 480 -12.24 23.94 23.95
N VAL A 481 -11.34 24.17 24.90
CA VAL A 481 -11.07 23.24 26.01
C VAL A 481 -12.29 23.10 26.91
N LYS A 482 -12.96 24.21 27.23
CA LYS A 482 -14.17 24.21 28.07
C LYS A 482 -15.28 23.33 27.48
N LEU A 483 -15.50 23.40 26.16
CA LEU A 483 -16.50 22.57 25.46
C LEU A 483 -16.21 21.07 25.59
N LEU A 484 -14.95 20.68 25.40
CA LEU A 484 -14.52 19.27 25.49
C LEU A 484 -14.46 18.78 26.95
N CYS A 485 -14.03 19.61 27.90
CA CYS A 485 -14.10 19.29 29.33
C CYS A 485 -15.53 19.10 29.81
N GLY A 486 -16.49 19.85 29.27
CA GLY A 486 -17.91 19.63 29.52
C GLY A 486 -18.39 18.26 29.01
N PHE A 487 -17.76 17.67 27.99
CA PHE A 487 -18.06 16.31 27.53
C PHE A 487 -17.39 15.25 28.41
N LEU A 488 -16.18 15.48 28.92
CA LEU A 488 -15.51 14.55 29.86
C LEU A 488 -16.31 14.29 31.15
N GLN A 489 -17.22 15.20 31.50
CA GLN A 489 -18.10 15.07 32.66
C GLN A 489 -19.36 14.25 32.35
N ASP A 490 -19.62 13.90 31.10
CA ASP A 490 -20.78 13.13 30.68
C ASP A 490 -20.67 11.67 31.20
N PRO A 491 -21.73 11.10 31.82
CA PRO A 491 -21.71 9.72 32.32
C PRO A 491 -21.39 8.65 31.27
N LEU A 492 -21.63 8.98 30.00
CA LEU A 492 -21.45 8.08 28.87
C LEU A 492 -20.08 8.26 28.19
N CYS A 493 -19.27 9.21 28.64
CA CYS A 493 -17.91 9.44 28.14
C CYS A 493 -16.99 8.26 28.50
N LYS A 494 -16.39 7.62 27.50
CA LYS A 494 -15.42 6.52 27.67
C LYS A 494 -13.98 6.92 27.36
N LEU A 495 -13.72 8.22 27.23
CA LEU A 495 -12.41 8.70 26.81
C LEU A 495 -11.35 8.43 27.87
N GLU A 496 -10.30 7.70 27.49
CA GLU A 496 -9.20 7.27 28.36
C GLU A 496 -7.95 8.14 28.14
N THR A 497 -7.73 8.64 26.92
CA THR A 497 -6.58 9.47 26.55
C THR A 497 -7.03 10.72 25.82
N LEU A 498 -6.55 11.86 26.32
CA LEU A 498 -6.73 13.16 25.68
C LEU A 498 -5.39 13.88 25.58
N ARG A 499 -5.07 14.37 24.37
CA ARG A 499 -3.84 15.11 24.11
C ARG A 499 -4.15 16.48 23.52
N TRP A 500 -3.60 17.50 24.16
CA TRP A 500 -3.66 18.91 23.76
C TRP A 500 -2.28 19.55 23.90
N LEU A 501 -1.39 19.26 22.95
CA LEU A 501 -0.09 19.95 22.90
C LEU A 501 -0.21 21.23 22.06
N HIS A 502 0.53 22.28 22.39
CA HIS A 502 0.60 23.51 21.58
C HIS A 502 1.93 23.60 20.82
N SER A 503 1.91 24.15 19.60
CA SER A 503 3.11 24.28 18.75
C SER A 503 3.93 25.51 19.14
N SER A 504 4.69 25.43 20.23
CA SER A 504 5.74 26.44 20.47
C SER A 504 7.02 26.06 19.71
N GLN A 505 7.34 26.82 18.65
CA GLN A 505 8.61 26.74 17.92
C GLN A 505 9.81 26.72 18.88
N GLU A 506 10.85 25.90 18.60
CA GLU A 506 12.15 26.01 19.26
C GLU A 506 12.67 27.46 19.20
N PRO A 507 13.00 28.11 20.33
CA PRO A 507 13.63 29.42 20.29
C PRO A 507 15.07 29.28 19.77
N LYS A 508 15.36 29.95 18.65
CA LYS A 508 16.75 30.18 18.24
C LYS A 508 17.50 30.87 19.39
N PRO A 509 18.76 30.49 19.69
CA PRO A 509 19.53 31.16 20.73
C PRO A 509 19.67 32.65 20.39
N ALA A 510 19.44 33.49 21.39
CA ALA A 510 19.44 34.95 21.26
C ALA A 510 20.78 35.45 20.72
N SER A 511 20.77 36.04 19.53
CA SER A 511 21.91 36.77 18.99
C SER A 511 22.02 38.13 19.69
N LEU A 512 22.94 38.22 20.64
CA LEU A 512 23.43 39.48 21.20
C LEU A 512 24.96 39.44 21.20
N LEU A 513 25.56 40.10 20.22
CA LEU A 513 26.73 40.98 20.36
C LEU A 513 27.07 41.56 18.98
N LYS A 514 26.76 42.85 18.80
CA LYS A 514 27.37 43.68 17.77
C LYS A 514 28.84 43.91 18.16
N GLY A 515 29.73 43.71 17.18
CA GLY A 515 30.98 44.46 17.04
C GLY A 515 32.18 43.98 17.86
N GLN A 516 33.06 43.19 17.24
CA GLN A 516 34.47 43.53 16.97
C GLN A 516 35.17 42.31 16.37
N GLN A 517 35.79 42.49 15.20
CA GLN A 517 36.83 41.59 14.69
C GLN A 517 38.03 41.63 15.64
N VAL A 518 38.65 40.48 15.94
CA VAL A 518 40.10 40.19 15.79
C VAL A 518 40.34 38.70 16.10
N GLU A 519 41.10 38.06 15.21
CA GLU A 519 41.89 36.80 15.28
C GLU A 519 42.09 36.09 16.63
N GLN A 520 41.90 34.76 16.64
CA GLN A 520 42.95 33.73 16.80
C GLN A 520 42.34 32.34 17.10
N LYS A 521 42.91 31.30 16.51
CA LYS A 521 42.58 29.87 16.70
C LYS A 521 43.62 29.25 17.65
N PRO A 522 43.24 28.44 18.66
CA PRO A 522 43.94 27.15 18.87
C PRO A 522 42.98 26.04 19.42
N PRO A 523 43.46 24.86 19.89
CA PRO A 523 43.42 23.62 19.13
C PRO A 523 42.43 22.57 19.68
N ALA A 524 42.22 21.56 18.85
CA ALA A 524 41.38 20.39 19.12
C ALA A 524 41.99 19.49 20.20
N GLU A 525 41.33 19.37 21.35
CA GLU A 525 41.48 18.21 22.26
C GLU A 525 40.35 18.21 23.30
N LYS A 526 39.22 17.56 22.95
CA LYS A 526 38.20 16.95 23.85
C LYS A 526 36.98 16.50 23.02
N VAL A 527 37.16 15.59 22.06
CA VAL A 527 36.05 15.00 21.26
C VAL A 527 35.96 13.48 21.44
N LEU A 528 36.48 12.95 22.54
CA LEU A 528 36.52 11.50 22.81
C LEU A 528 35.46 11.00 23.80
N SER A 529 34.73 11.86 24.52
CA SER A 529 33.60 11.41 25.36
C SER A 529 32.26 11.36 24.61
N GLU A 530 32.03 12.26 23.65
CA GLU A 530 30.77 12.30 22.89
C GLU A 530 30.57 11.05 22.01
N ARG A 531 31.64 10.49 21.42
CA ARG A 531 31.56 9.29 20.56
C ARG A 531 31.19 8.01 21.34
N LYS A 532 31.42 7.97 22.65
CA LYS A 532 31.00 6.85 23.51
C LYS A 532 29.51 6.94 23.86
N TRP A 533 29.00 8.16 23.99
CA TRP A 533 27.59 8.45 24.23
C TRP A 533 26.71 8.07 23.01
N TRP A 534 27.13 8.42 21.80
CA TRP A 534 26.45 8.02 20.56
C TRP A 534 26.39 6.51 20.31
N ARG A 535 27.35 5.73 20.83
CA ARG A 535 27.36 4.26 20.73
C ARG A 535 26.40 3.59 21.71
N THR A 536 26.24 4.16 22.90
CA THR A 536 25.32 3.66 23.93
C THR A 536 23.86 3.96 23.55
N MET A 537 23.61 5.12 22.94
CA MET A 537 22.28 5.51 22.43
C MET A 537 21.86 4.76 21.15
N LYS A 538 22.80 4.08 20.47
CA LYS A 538 22.51 3.24 19.30
C LYS A 538 21.98 1.85 19.68
N LEU A 539 22.12 1.43 20.94
CA LEU A 539 21.58 0.17 21.46
C LEU A 539 20.19 0.32 22.11
N ALA A 540 19.78 1.52 22.53
CA ALA A 540 18.44 1.80 23.05
C ALA A 540 17.41 2.21 21.95
N LYS A 541 17.75 1.98 20.69
CA LYS A 541 16.99 2.46 19.52
C LYS A 541 16.22 1.35 18.82
N LEU A 542 15.34 0.67 19.57
CA LEU A 542 14.43 -0.34 19.02
C LEU A 542 12.94 -0.03 19.18
N HIS A 543 12.52 1.12 19.72
CA HIS A 543 11.07 1.41 19.83
C HIS A 543 10.55 2.83 19.56
N LEU A 544 11.36 3.79 19.06
CA LEU A 544 10.80 5.05 18.53
C LEU A 544 11.50 5.47 17.24
N SER A 545 10.76 5.40 16.14
CA SER A 545 11.13 5.91 14.82
C SER A 545 10.27 7.13 14.49
N SER A 546 10.90 8.30 14.49
CA SER A 546 10.74 9.35 13.48
C SER A 546 11.67 10.51 13.85
N ARG A 547 12.66 10.79 13.02
CA ARG A 547 13.58 11.92 13.19
C ARG A 547 13.51 12.75 11.92
N ASP A 548 12.80 13.87 11.99
CA ASP A 548 12.78 14.86 10.93
C ASP A 548 13.98 15.80 11.06
N ARG A 549 14.56 16.14 9.92
CA ARG A 549 15.54 17.20 9.75
C ARG A 549 15.13 17.91 8.47
N LEU A 550 14.73 19.18 8.54
CA LEU A 550 15.14 20.28 7.65
C LEU A 550 14.22 21.52 7.76
N SER A 551 14.87 22.64 8.10
CA SER A 551 14.77 23.98 7.51
C SER A 551 13.39 24.56 7.19
N TRP A 552 12.85 25.44 8.05
CA TRP A 552 11.88 26.47 7.66
C TRP A 552 12.38 27.89 7.92
N SER A 553 12.12 28.74 6.92
CA SER A 553 12.38 30.17 6.86
C SER A 553 11.09 30.98 7.07
N CYS A 554 11.26 32.14 7.72
CA CYS A 554 10.40 33.33 7.75
C CYS A 554 9.14 33.34 8.63
N GLY A 555 9.26 34.00 9.79
CA GLY A 555 8.72 35.35 10.00
C GLY A 555 7.20 35.54 10.06
N THR A 556 6.62 35.45 11.25
CA THR A 556 5.57 36.37 11.77
C THR A 556 5.48 36.19 13.29
N ARG A 557 5.46 37.31 14.04
CA ARG A 557 5.25 37.33 15.50
C ARG A 557 3.79 36.99 15.78
N LEU A 558 3.53 35.95 16.57
CA LEU A 558 2.21 35.67 17.14
C LEU A 558 2.27 35.79 18.66
N LYS A 559 1.47 36.72 19.18
CA LYS A 559 1.16 36.96 20.58
C LYS A 559 0.28 35.81 21.12
N ASP A 560 0.54 35.42 22.36
CA ASP A 560 -0.39 34.82 23.34
C ASP A 560 -1.48 33.89 22.79
N CYS A 561 -1.13 32.63 22.53
CA CYS A 561 -2.10 31.56 22.23
C CYS A 561 -1.77 30.35 23.10
N SER A 562 -2.17 30.37 24.37
CA SER A 562 -1.88 29.27 25.29
C SER A 562 -3.01 29.11 26.28
N LEU A 563 -3.28 27.85 26.67
CA LEU A 563 -4.27 27.50 27.68
C LEU A 563 -4.03 28.33 28.94
N SER A 564 -5.05 29.08 29.37
CA SER A 564 -5.00 29.92 30.57
C SER A 564 -5.44 29.15 31.83
N GLU A 565 -5.44 29.84 32.97
CA GLU A 565 -6.02 29.37 34.23
C GLU A 565 -7.45 28.84 34.06
N THR A 566 -8.25 29.43 33.18
CA THR A 566 -9.65 29.02 32.95
C THR A 566 -9.76 27.63 32.32
N SER A 567 -8.81 27.28 31.44
CA SER A 567 -8.68 25.93 30.89
C SER A 567 -8.30 24.93 31.98
N CYS A 568 -7.32 25.28 32.83
CA CYS A 568 -6.90 24.42 33.94
C CYS A 568 -8.03 24.17 34.94
N ASP A 569 -8.87 25.16 35.22
CA ASP A 569 -10.06 24.99 36.08
C ASP A 569 -11.11 24.05 35.44
N SER A 570 -11.32 24.18 34.12
CA SER A 570 -12.23 23.30 33.37
C SER A 570 -11.73 21.85 33.37
N VAL A 571 -10.42 21.65 33.18
CA VAL A 571 -9.76 20.34 33.26
C VAL A 571 -9.84 19.78 34.68
N ALA A 572 -9.56 20.60 35.71
CA ALA A 572 -9.67 20.20 37.10
C ALA A 572 -11.10 19.76 37.46
N SER A 573 -12.10 20.47 36.96
CA SER A 573 -13.52 20.11 37.13
C SER A 573 -13.85 18.77 36.45
N ALA A 574 -13.31 18.51 35.27
CA ALA A 574 -13.46 17.22 34.60
C ALA A 574 -12.79 16.07 35.40
N LEU A 575 -11.59 16.30 35.96
CA LEU A 575 -10.90 15.32 36.80
C LEU A 575 -11.61 15.05 38.13
N LYS A 576 -12.30 16.05 38.70
CA LYS A 576 -13.12 15.89 39.92
C LYS A 576 -14.35 15.02 39.70
N SER A 577 -14.83 14.93 38.45
CA SER A 577 -16.02 14.15 38.13
C SER A 577 -15.78 12.66 38.32
N ASN A 578 -16.64 12.02 39.11
CA ASN A 578 -16.68 10.56 39.35
C ASN A 578 -16.82 9.72 38.08
N LEU A 579 -17.30 10.37 37.01
CA LEU A 579 -17.63 9.77 35.74
C LEU A 579 -16.44 9.75 34.78
N SER A 580 -15.34 10.44 35.10
CA SER A 580 -14.19 10.49 34.19
C SER A 580 -13.52 9.12 34.06
N HIS A 581 -13.40 8.64 32.83
CA HIS A 581 -12.60 7.48 32.45
C HIS A 581 -11.15 7.82 32.11
N LEU A 582 -10.81 9.11 32.14
CA LEU A 582 -9.52 9.64 31.71
C LEU A 582 -8.37 9.05 32.54
N ARG A 583 -7.41 8.43 31.85
CA ARG A 583 -6.19 7.83 32.40
C ARG A 583 -4.93 8.58 31.97
N VAL A 584 -4.95 9.17 30.79
CA VAL A 584 -3.80 9.87 30.21
C VAL A 584 -4.21 11.27 29.82
N LEU A 585 -3.49 12.25 30.35
CA LEU A 585 -3.66 13.65 30.02
C LEU A 585 -2.29 14.23 29.63
N ASP A 586 -2.19 14.70 28.40
CA ASP A 586 -1.01 15.39 27.89
C ASP A 586 -1.34 16.85 27.58
N LEU A 587 -0.82 17.76 28.39
CA LEU A 587 -0.93 19.22 28.24
C LEU A 587 0.43 19.86 27.95
N SER A 588 1.40 19.07 27.47
CA SER A 588 2.76 19.56 27.22
C SER A 588 2.76 20.71 26.20
N TYR A 589 3.76 21.59 26.29
CA TYR A 589 3.98 22.75 25.43
C TYR A 589 2.93 23.86 25.51
N ASN A 590 2.07 23.86 26.54
CA ASN A 590 1.16 24.97 26.85
C ASN A 590 1.72 25.86 27.96
N THR A 591 1.58 27.19 27.88
CA THR A 591 2.04 28.09 28.97
C THR A 591 1.07 28.13 30.16
N LEU A 592 0.92 27.01 30.86
CA LEU A 592 0.00 26.87 32.00
C LEU A 592 0.41 27.74 33.19
N GLN A 593 1.73 27.95 33.36
CA GLN A 593 2.33 28.62 34.52
C GLN A 593 2.00 27.92 35.86
N ASP A 594 2.56 28.43 36.96
CA ASP A 594 2.35 27.83 38.28
C ASP A 594 0.89 27.93 38.75
N SER A 595 0.18 29.00 38.38
CA SER A 595 -1.21 29.20 38.76
C SER A 595 -2.15 28.19 38.06
N GLY A 596 -1.92 27.91 36.78
CA GLY A 596 -2.65 26.88 36.05
C GLY A 596 -2.43 25.48 36.64
N VAL A 597 -1.19 25.11 36.95
CA VAL A 597 -0.90 23.81 37.58
C VAL A 597 -1.49 23.73 38.99
N LYS A 598 -1.49 24.82 39.75
CA LYS A 598 -2.16 24.86 41.06
C LYS A 598 -3.67 24.58 40.95
N LEU A 599 -4.34 25.12 39.92
CA LEU A 599 -5.75 24.80 39.66
C LEU A 599 -5.93 23.33 39.28
N LEU A 600 -5.07 22.81 38.39
CA LEU A 600 -5.07 21.40 38.00
C LEU A 600 -4.88 20.46 39.19
N CYS A 601 -4.01 20.84 40.14
CA CYS A 601 -3.76 20.10 41.38
C CYS A 601 -5.04 19.90 42.21
N SER A 602 -5.95 20.88 42.24
CA SER A 602 -7.25 20.70 42.92
C SER A 602 -8.10 19.57 42.31
N GLY A 603 -7.89 19.27 41.02
CA GLY A 603 -8.49 18.12 40.34
C GLY A 603 -7.83 16.80 40.74
N LEU A 604 -6.50 16.77 40.81
CA LEU A 604 -5.71 15.60 41.23
C LEU A 604 -5.96 15.20 42.69
N GLU A 605 -6.21 16.19 43.56
CA GLU A 605 -6.60 16.00 44.97
C GLU A 605 -7.94 15.28 45.15
N SER A 606 -8.79 15.26 44.12
CA SER A 606 -10.08 14.60 44.20
C SER A 606 -9.92 13.08 44.28
N PRO A 607 -10.57 12.38 45.24
CA PRO A 607 -10.54 10.92 45.32
C PRO A 607 -11.14 10.24 44.08
N ASN A 608 -11.88 10.99 43.26
CA ASN A 608 -12.50 10.53 42.03
C ASN A 608 -11.54 10.55 40.84
N CYS A 609 -10.39 11.22 40.96
CA CYS A 609 -9.41 11.32 39.90
C CYS A 609 -8.72 9.97 39.69
N LYS A 610 -8.85 9.42 38.47
CA LYS A 610 -8.27 8.12 38.09
C LYS A 610 -7.07 8.25 37.16
N LEU A 611 -6.47 9.44 37.09
CA LEU A 611 -5.40 9.74 36.14
C LEU A 611 -4.15 8.91 36.48
N GLU A 612 -3.61 8.21 35.49
CA GLU A 612 -2.43 7.35 35.62
C GLU A 612 -1.18 8.01 35.03
N ARG A 613 -1.35 8.86 34.00
CA ARG A 613 -0.23 9.54 33.35
C ARG A 613 -0.56 11.00 33.11
N LEU A 614 0.32 11.89 33.58
CA LEU A 614 0.22 13.32 33.41
C LEU A 614 1.51 13.86 32.78
N ARG A 615 1.38 14.55 31.65
CA ARG A 615 2.52 15.21 31.00
C ARG A 615 2.30 16.71 30.93
N LEU A 616 3.25 17.43 31.52
CA LEU A 616 3.32 18.90 31.61
C LEU A 616 4.70 19.38 31.15
N ASN A 617 5.24 18.75 30.12
CA ASN A 617 6.54 19.11 29.57
C ASN A 617 6.47 20.52 28.96
N TYR A 618 7.46 21.38 29.21
CA TYR A 618 7.53 22.75 28.67
C TYR A 618 6.26 23.58 28.95
N CYS A 619 5.87 23.67 30.22
CA CYS A 619 4.66 24.38 30.67
C CYS A 619 4.91 25.69 31.42
N SER A 620 6.15 26.20 31.40
CA SER A 620 6.60 27.36 32.17
C SER A 620 6.44 27.19 33.69
N LEU A 621 6.75 26.00 34.20
CA LEU A 621 6.60 25.65 35.62
C LEU A 621 7.86 25.96 36.44
N SER A 622 7.66 26.36 37.70
CA SER A 622 8.71 26.60 38.68
C SER A 622 8.63 25.65 39.89
N GLU A 623 9.41 25.91 40.94
CA GLU A 623 9.36 25.17 42.20
C GLU A 623 7.97 25.22 42.89
N ILE A 624 7.18 26.27 42.61
CA ILE A 624 5.81 26.43 43.16
C ILE A 624 4.90 25.31 42.64
N SER A 625 5.01 24.98 41.35
CA SER A 625 4.31 23.85 40.75
C SER A 625 4.73 22.52 41.37
N CYS A 626 6.02 22.32 41.62
CA CYS A 626 6.52 21.11 42.28
C CYS A 626 5.91 20.92 43.68
N GLY A 627 5.85 21.99 44.48
CA GLY A 627 5.23 21.96 45.80
C GLY A 627 3.74 21.64 45.74
N SER A 628 3.03 22.25 44.79
CA SER A 628 1.59 22.02 44.58
C SER A 628 1.30 20.57 44.15
N LEU A 629 2.07 20.05 43.17
CA LEU A 629 1.97 18.67 42.71
C LEU A 629 2.31 17.67 43.83
N ALA A 630 3.40 17.89 44.57
CA ALA A 630 3.77 17.03 45.70
C ALA A 630 2.69 17.04 46.80
N SER A 631 2.04 18.19 47.04
CA SER A 631 0.91 18.29 47.97
C SER A 631 -0.30 17.50 47.48
N ALA A 632 -0.71 17.71 46.22
CA ALA A 632 -1.85 17.03 45.63
C ALA A 632 -1.69 15.50 45.63
N LEU A 633 -0.50 15.03 45.25
CA LEU A 633 -0.17 13.61 45.23
C LEU A 633 -0.06 12.99 46.63
N ARG A 634 0.22 13.78 47.68
CA ARG A 634 0.11 13.30 49.08
C ARG A 634 -1.34 13.19 49.53
N SER A 635 -2.19 14.15 49.14
CA SER A 635 -3.61 14.20 49.52
C SER A 635 -4.44 13.09 48.88
N ASN A 636 -4.16 12.75 47.62
CA ASN A 636 -4.81 11.66 46.91
C ASN A 636 -3.76 10.76 46.23
N PRO A 637 -3.14 9.81 46.95
CA PRO A 637 -1.95 9.10 46.48
C PRO A 637 -2.17 8.05 45.36
N SER A 638 -3.38 7.85 44.81
CA SER A 638 -3.75 6.48 44.42
C SER A 638 -3.85 6.08 42.94
N HIS A 639 -3.49 6.87 41.93
CA HIS A 639 -3.49 6.36 40.53
C HIS A 639 -2.32 6.79 39.64
N LEU A 640 -1.66 7.92 39.92
CA LEU A 640 -0.62 8.44 39.03
C LEU A 640 0.66 7.60 39.09
N ARG A 641 1.06 7.07 37.93
CA ARG A 641 2.26 6.24 37.71
C ARG A 641 3.34 6.97 36.92
N GLU A 642 2.96 7.83 35.98
CA GLU A 642 3.91 8.62 35.17
C GLU A 642 3.63 10.12 35.34
N LEU A 643 4.67 10.87 35.68
CA LEU A 643 4.66 12.33 35.70
C LEU A 643 5.84 12.86 34.89
N ASP A 644 5.56 13.54 33.79
CA ASP A 644 6.58 14.22 32.98
C ASP A 644 6.51 15.74 33.16
N LEU A 645 7.54 16.30 33.78
CA LEU A 645 7.75 17.74 34.01
C LEU A 645 8.99 18.25 33.25
N SER A 646 9.47 17.51 32.25
CA SER A 646 10.67 17.86 31.50
C SER A 646 10.58 19.24 30.86
N TRP A 647 11.73 19.85 30.62
CA TRP A 647 11.88 21.16 30.00
C TRP A 647 11.19 22.32 30.74
N ASN A 648 10.95 22.19 32.04
CA ASN A 648 10.51 23.26 32.93
C ASN A 648 11.66 23.85 33.78
N GLN A 649 11.40 24.97 34.44
CA GLN A 649 12.37 25.68 35.30
C GLN A 649 12.16 25.33 36.79
N LEU A 650 12.13 24.03 37.10
CA LEU A 650 11.71 23.53 38.42
C LEU A 650 12.65 23.89 39.58
N GLN A 651 13.92 24.22 39.27
CA GLN A 651 15.02 24.38 40.24
C GLN A 651 15.30 23.12 41.09
N ASP A 652 16.49 23.04 41.68
CA ASP A 652 16.88 21.90 42.52
C ASP A 652 16.00 21.79 43.78
N SER A 653 15.55 22.93 44.32
CA SER A 653 14.60 23.02 45.43
C SER A 653 13.24 22.41 45.07
N GLY A 654 12.70 22.70 43.90
CA GLY A 654 11.44 22.11 43.43
C GLY A 654 11.57 20.60 43.20
N VAL A 655 12.67 20.14 42.60
CA VAL A 655 12.92 18.69 42.43
C VAL A 655 13.02 17.99 43.79
N LYS A 656 13.69 18.60 44.78
CA LYS A 656 13.73 18.07 46.16
C LYS A 656 12.35 17.90 46.79
N LEU A 657 11.39 18.81 46.52
CA LEU A 657 10.01 18.68 47.00
C LEU A 657 9.31 17.44 46.42
N LEU A 658 9.53 17.16 45.14
CA LEU A 658 9.01 15.96 44.47
C LEU A 658 9.72 14.69 44.98
N CYS A 659 11.04 14.72 45.13
CA CYS A 659 11.79 13.61 45.74
C CYS A 659 11.32 13.30 47.17
N GLY A 660 10.97 14.32 47.96
CA GLY A 660 10.38 14.13 49.28
C GLY A 660 9.05 13.37 49.23
N PHE A 661 8.23 13.58 48.19
CA PHE A 661 7.02 12.80 47.96
C PHE A 661 7.32 11.34 47.54
N LEU A 662 8.38 11.07 46.78
CA LEU A 662 8.73 9.70 46.37
C LEU A 662 8.96 8.75 47.56
N HIS A 663 9.35 9.28 48.72
CA HIS A 663 9.54 8.53 49.96
C HIS A 663 8.24 8.33 50.76
N PHE A 664 7.11 8.86 50.29
CA PHE A 664 5.83 8.74 50.97
C PHE A 664 5.30 7.30 50.85
N PRO A 665 4.81 6.66 51.92
CA PRO A 665 4.46 5.23 51.93
C PRO A 665 3.44 4.79 50.87
N ASN A 666 2.59 5.71 50.42
CA ASN A 666 1.53 5.44 49.44
C ASN A 666 1.88 5.94 48.02
N CYS A 667 3.12 6.38 47.76
CA CYS A 667 3.54 6.80 46.43
C CYS A 667 3.45 5.62 45.45
N ARG A 668 2.73 5.80 44.34
CA ARG A 668 2.61 4.82 43.24
C ARG A 668 3.33 5.26 41.96
N LEU A 669 4.09 6.34 42.02
CA LEU A 669 4.78 6.89 40.86
C LEU A 669 5.91 5.93 40.45
N GLU A 670 5.81 5.39 39.23
CA GLU A 670 6.77 4.48 38.62
C GLU A 670 7.81 5.26 37.80
N THR A 671 7.44 6.43 37.28
CA THR A 671 8.31 7.27 36.44
C THR A 671 8.08 8.75 36.72
N LEU A 672 9.17 9.45 37.07
CA LEU A 672 9.23 10.91 37.14
C LEU A 672 10.29 11.40 36.15
N SER A 673 9.89 12.20 35.16
CA SER A 673 10.81 12.84 34.22
C SER A 673 10.92 14.33 34.51
N SER A 674 12.13 14.86 34.69
CA SER A 674 12.35 16.28 35.00
C SER A 674 13.63 16.84 34.36
N PHE A 675 13.83 16.61 33.05
CA PHE A 675 15.01 17.10 32.34
C PHE A 675 15.04 18.63 32.29
N ARG A 676 16.19 19.25 32.62
CA ARG A 676 16.38 20.70 32.57
C ARG A 676 16.73 21.14 31.14
N ARG A 677 16.25 22.30 30.72
CA ARG A 677 16.73 22.98 29.50
C ARG A 677 18.22 23.31 29.67
N GLU A 678 19.09 22.72 28.86
CA GLU A 678 20.55 22.91 28.99
C GLU A 678 20.94 24.39 28.78
N GLY A 679 21.39 24.99 29.87
CA GLY A 679 22.00 26.30 29.95
C GLY A 679 22.87 26.33 31.20
N HIS A 680 24.03 25.64 31.13
CA HIS A 680 25.10 25.57 32.12
C HIS A 680 24.80 24.80 33.43
N THR A 681 25.65 23.79 33.67
CA THR A 681 25.77 22.91 34.86
C THR A 681 24.69 21.83 35.01
N GLY A 682 25.07 20.61 34.61
CA GLY A 682 24.22 19.43 34.60
C GLY A 682 24.11 18.76 35.95
N THR A 683 22.89 18.34 36.27
CA THR A 683 22.58 17.15 37.06
C THR A 683 21.39 16.48 36.39
N THR A 684 21.58 15.24 35.97
CA THR A 684 20.51 14.33 35.52
C THR A 684 20.08 13.55 36.74
N TYR A 685 18.80 13.63 37.12
CA TYR A 685 18.21 12.72 38.10
C TYR A 685 17.41 11.68 37.30
N SER A 686 17.80 10.40 37.43
CA SER A 686 17.09 9.24 36.88
C SER A 686 16.19 8.61 37.93
#